data_AF-B4GUF2-F1
#
_entry.id   AF-B4GUF2-F1
#
_cell.length_a   1.000
_cell.length_b   1.000
_cell.length_c   1.000
_cell.angle_alpha   90.00
_cell.angle_beta   90.00
_cell.angle_gamma   90.00
#
_symmetry.space_group_name_H-M   'P 1'
#
loop_
_entity.id
_entity.type
_entity.pdbx_description
1 polymer ?
#
loop_
_entity_poly.entity_id
_entity_poly.type
_entity_poly.pdbx_seq_one_letter_code
_entity_poly.pdbx_strand_id
1 'polypeptide(L)'
;MAPKKSTIVLNVEQFIHDIEERPAIWNRNFHCNKAFLEQMWDELSGAHKLPKIVLKAKWKGLRDNFRVEYKRIPRADNGDFLLDPATFESKWLHYYALLFLTDHMRHRLPKNEQDQSFYFNQQSEDCEKTVVEPDLTNGLIRRLQDSDEDYDEDEMDGEADGDDSEGTLEDAMPTPPAAHQTNQVSTTPLATGVLRAQEEAHQQALLKAGLLRAQLMELEKEAQDLSKKPHPAPSQATLVQTLLDPPAAHCSPPPMVTTTSAQVAQCGSAAVLAPATTTSTSASSVSSNMGPLGAKRSVSPPPLYNKAHHPLATLAAGHHTAKERSDDFATATASGGGGGEVYVLDDGAEVDLDLGNYERFLDITLHRDNNITTGKIYKLVIEKERTGEYLGKTVQVVPHITDAIQEWVERVAQTPVQGSSKPQVCIIELGGTIGDIEGMPFVEAFRQFQFRVKRENFCVAHVSLVPLPKATGEPKTKPTQSSVRELRGCGLSPDLIVCRSEKPIGLEVKEKISNFCHVGPDQVICIHDLNSIYHVPLLMEQNGVIEYLNERLQLNIDMSKRTKCLQHWRDLARRTETVRREVSIAIVGKYTKFADSYASVVKALQHAALAANRKLVLVFIESCQLEQETLVSEPSKYHKEWQRLCDSDGILVPGGFGSRGMEGKIRACRWARENQKPMLGICLGLQAAVIEFARNKLGLKDANTTEIDPQTGNALVIDMPEHHTGQLGGTMRLGKRTTVFSEGCTSIIRQLYGNPKSIEERHRHRYEVNPKYVPQLEEHGMRFVATDVDKTRMEIIELRDHPYFVATQYHPEYLSRPLKPSPPFLGLILASVDRLQQYIQRGCRLSPRQLSDASSDEEETYVGATKLMKSLQLTGTTTPTNGISRNACRSSNSSTISTMSSDIEGACGGVGVGPTTTNGHGEDIGEE
;
A
#
# COMPACT_ATOMS: atom_id res chain seq x y z
N MET A 1 -46.45 -31.80 39.01
CA MET A 1 -46.04 -31.25 37.69
C MET A 1 -45.60 -29.81 37.89
N ALA A 2 -44.39 -29.43 37.47
CA ALA A 2 -44.01 -28.00 37.44
C ALA A 2 -44.57 -27.34 36.17
N PRO A 3 -44.96 -26.05 36.21
CA PRO A 3 -45.44 -25.34 35.02
C PRO A 3 -44.32 -25.19 33.99
N LYS A 4 -44.61 -25.51 32.72
CA LYS A 4 -43.68 -25.22 31.61
C LYS A 4 -43.48 -23.70 31.52
N LYS A 5 -42.22 -23.24 31.51
CA LYS A 5 -41.89 -21.83 31.24
C LYS A 5 -42.41 -21.47 29.84
N SER A 6 -43.45 -20.64 29.77
CA SER A 6 -43.96 -20.11 28.51
C SER A 6 -43.06 -18.98 28.03
N THR A 7 -42.29 -19.21 26.96
CA THR A 7 -41.52 -18.17 26.29
C THR A 7 -42.48 -17.14 25.69
N ILE A 8 -42.58 -15.96 26.31
CA ILE A 8 -43.43 -14.88 25.82
C ILE A 8 -42.75 -14.26 24.58
N VAL A 9 -43.24 -14.63 23.40
CA VAL A 9 -42.82 -14.04 22.13
C VAL A 9 -43.59 -12.74 21.92
N LEU A 10 -42.87 -11.62 21.82
CA LEU A 10 -43.47 -10.33 21.49
C LEU A 10 -43.97 -10.35 20.05
N ASN A 11 -45.28 -10.22 19.84
CA ASN A 11 -45.81 -9.82 18.53
C ASN A 11 -45.36 -8.37 18.27
N VAL A 12 -44.49 -8.20 17.28
CA VAL A 12 -43.84 -6.92 16.98
C VAL A 12 -44.77 -5.99 16.19
N GLU A 13 -45.72 -6.52 15.42
CA GLU A 13 -46.71 -5.72 14.69
C GLU A 13 -47.68 -5.05 15.67
N GLN A 14 -48.26 -5.83 16.58
CA GLN A 14 -49.13 -5.32 17.65
C GLN A 14 -48.39 -4.31 18.53
N PHE A 15 -47.13 -4.57 18.88
CA PHE A 15 -46.30 -3.65 19.67
C PHE A 15 -46.05 -2.30 18.96
N ILE A 16 -46.01 -2.28 17.63
CA ILE A 16 -45.87 -1.03 16.87
C ILE A 16 -47.21 -0.27 16.86
N HIS A 17 -48.33 -0.96 16.62
CA HIS A 17 -49.68 -0.39 16.68
C HIS A 17 -49.98 0.22 18.07
N ASP A 18 -49.70 -0.53 19.13
CA ASP A 18 -49.92 -0.11 20.52
C ASP A 18 -49.02 1.09 20.93
N ILE A 19 -47.92 1.34 20.20
CA ILE A 19 -47.09 2.55 20.34
C ILE A 19 -47.59 3.69 19.44
N GLU A 20 -48.07 3.41 18.23
CA GLU A 20 -48.68 4.41 17.34
C GLU A 20 -49.83 5.14 18.05
N GLU A 21 -50.73 4.39 18.70
CA GLU A 21 -51.81 4.88 19.57
C GLU A 21 -51.34 5.72 20.77
N ARG A 22 -50.04 5.71 21.11
CA ARG A 22 -49.46 6.41 22.27
C ARG A 22 -48.47 7.52 21.85
N PRO A 23 -48.94 8.65 21.27
CA PRO A 23 -48.09 9.77 20.84
C PRO A 23 -47.01 10.22 21.84
N ALA A 24 -47.28 10.18 23.14
CA ALA A 24 -46.30 10.52 24.18
C ALA A 24 -44.96 9.75 24.08
N ILE A 25 -44.96 8.53 23.52
CA ILE A 25 -43.79 7.66 23.40
C ILE A 25 -42.89 8.04 22.20
N TRP A 26 -43.44 8.70 21.18
CA TRP A 26 -42.77 8.87 19.89
C TRP A 26 -42.82 10.27 19.29
N ASN A 27 -43.88 11.03 19.54
CA ASN A 27 -44.06 12.39 19.06
C ASN A 27 -43.41 13.39 20.03
N ARG A 28 -42.27 13.99 19.65
CA ARG A 28 -41.56 14.98 20.49
C ARG A 28 -42.39 16.24 20.79
N ASN A 29 -43.38 16.55 19.97
CA ASN A 29 -44.25 17.71 20.15
C ASN A 29 -45.38 17.43 21.17
N PHE A 30 -45.53 16.18 21.63
CA PHE A 30 -46.43 15.80 22.70
C PHE A 30 -45.81 16.14 24.06
N HIS A 31 -46.03 17.38 24.52
CA HIS A 31 -45.54 17.85 25.81
C HIS A 31 -46.19 17.09 26.98
N CYS A 32 -45.46 16.14 27.56
CA CYS A 32 -45.85 15.39 28.74
C CYS A 32 -44.73 15.40 29.79
N ASN A 33 -45.08 15.17 31.06
CA ASN A 33 -44.09 15.04 32.13
C ASN A 33 -43.49 13.62 32.18
N LYS A 34 -42.35 13.47 32.86
CA LYS A 34 -41.64 12.18 32.95
C LYS A 34 -42.49 11.06 33.58
N ALA A 35 -43.37 11.38 34.53
CA ALA A 35 -44.24 10.39 35.17
C ALA A 35 -45.28 9.82 34.20
N PHE A 36 -45.92 10.68 33.39
CA PHE A 36 -46.88 10.26 32.37
C PHE A 36 -46.23 9.42 31.26
N LEU A 37 -45.03 9.81 30.81
CA LEU A 37 -44.26 9.01 29.86
C LEU A 37 -43.91 7.63 30.43
N GLU A 38 -43.49 7.56 31.70
CA GLU A 38 -43.21 6.28 32.34
C GLU A 38 -44.49 5.42 32.51
N GLN A 39 -45.64 6.01 32.86
CA GLN A 39 -46.94 5.32 32.94
C GLN A 39 -47.31 4.65 31.60
N MET A 40 -47.22 5.38 30.48
CA MET A 40 -47.50 4.84 29.14
C MET A 40 -46.62 3.62 28.81
N TRP A 41 -45.39 3.58 29.32
CA TRP A 41 -44.49 2.44 29.20
C TRP A 41 -44.83 1.28 30.16
N ASP A 42 -45.42 1.55 31.33
CA ASP A 42 -45.88 0.51 32.26
C ASP A 42 -47.16 -0.17 31.74
N GLU A 43 -48.06 0.59 31.10
CA GLU A 43 -49.23 0.05 30.40
C GLU A 43 -48.83 -0.94 29.28
N LEU A 44 -47.86 -0.56 28.44
CA LEU A 44 -47.30 -1.48 27.43
C LEU A 44 -46.60 -2.70 28.06
N SER A 45 -45.92 -2.51 29.20
CA SER A 45 -45.29 -3.61 29.94
C SER A 45 -46.32 -4.63 30.44
N GLY A 46 -47.48 -4.15 30.90
CA GLY A 46 -48.64 -4.97 31.25
C GLY A 46 -49.27 -5.66 30.03
N ALA A 47 -49.53 -4.91 28.95
CA ALA A 47 -50.18 -5.42 27.74
C ALA A 47 -49.41 -6.57 27.09
N HIS A 48 -48.10 -6.40 26.86
CA HIS A 48 -47.24 -7.44 26.26
C HIS A 48 -46.65 -8.42 27.28
N LYS A 49 -46.92 -8.25 28.58
CA LYS A 49 -46.42 -9.08 29.69
C LYS A 49 -44.90 -9.25 29.68
N LEU A 50 -44.18 -8.19 29.29
CA LEU A 50 -42.73 -8.16 29.14
C LEU A 50 -42.13 -6.96 29.89
N PRO A 51 -40.92 -7.10 30.48
CA PRO A 51 -40.32 -5.99 31.22
C PRO A 51 -40.12 -4.76 30.35
N LYS A 52 -40.58 -3.61 30.86
CA LYS A 52 -40.47 -2.27 30.28
C LYS A 52 -39.10 -1.92 29.68
N ILE A 53 -38.00 -2.39 30.27
CA ILE A 53 -36.64 -2.20 29.73
C ILE A 53 -36.43 -2.93 28.38
N VAL A 54 -37.00 -4.13 28.22
CA VAL A 54 -36.96 -4.92 26.98
C VAL A 54 -37.78 -4.24 25.89
N LEU A 55 -38.98 -3.73 26.24
CA LEU A 55 -39.82 -2.99 25.30
C LEU A 55 -39.17 -1.68 24.85
N LYS A 56 -38.61 -0.89 25.78
CA LYS A 56 -37.84 0.33 25.46
C LYS A 56 -36.64 0.02 24.55
N ALA A 57 -35.91 -1.07 24.79
CA ALA A 57 -34.81 -1.50 23.94
C ALA A 57 -35.26 -1.96 22.54
N LYS A 58 -36.34 -2.75 22.44
CA LYS A 58 -36.92 -3.20 21.17
C LYS A 58 -37.42 -2.02 20.34
N TRP A 59 -38.10 -1.06 20.96
CA TRP A 59 -38.57 0.18 20.30
C TRP A 59 -37.42 1.05 19.80
N LYS A 60 -36.31 1.14 20.56
CA LYS A 60 -35.09 1.81 20.07
C LYS A 60 -34.59 1.13 18.78
N GLY A 61 -34.38 -0.18 18.80
CA GLY A 61 -33.89 -0.93 17.62
C GLY A 61 -34.81 -0.82 16.40
N LEU A 62 -36.13 -0.87 16.59
CA LEU A 62 -37.11 -0.68 15.51
C LEU A 62 -37.01 0.71 14.87
N ARG A 63 -36.95 1.78 15.67
CA ARG A 63 -36.78 3.15 15.16
C ARG A 63 -35.43 3.37 14.50
N ASP A 64 -34.35 2.81 15.04
CA ASP A 64 -33.01 2.98 14.50
C ASP A 64 -32.84 2.21 13.16
N ASN A 65 -33.44 1.03 13.02
CA ASN A 65 -33.52 0.35 11.72
C ASN A 65 -34.39 1.13 10.71
N PHE A 66 -35.56 1.63 11.13
CA PHE A 66 -36.42 2.47 10.28
C PHE A 66 -35.69 3.71 9.77
N ARG A 67 -34.87 4.37 10.61
CA ARG A 67 -34.02 5.50 10.24
C ARG A 67 -32.99 5.17 9.16
N VAL A 68 -32.46 3.94 9.13
CA VAL A 68 -31.49 3.51 8.11
C VAL A 68 -32.20 3.30 6.77
N GLU A 69 -33.32 2.59 6.75
CA GLU A 69 -34.07 2.35 5.49
C GLU A 69 -34.72 3.65 4.95
N TYR A 70 -35.28 4.50 5.82
CA TYR A 70 -35.85 5.80 5.46
C TYR A 70 -34.81 6.79 4.87
N LYS A 71 -33.52 6.58 5.16
CA LYS A 71 -32.41 7.34 4.54
C LYS A 71 -32.03 6.82 3.14
N ARG A 72 -32.45 5.62 2.75
CA ARG A 72 -32.14 5.01 1.43
C ARG A 72 -33.17 5.36 0.34
N ILE A 73 -34.34 5.90 0.70
CA ILE A 73 -35.35 6.32 -0.28
C ILE A 73 -34.81 7.52 -1.08
N PRO A 74 -34.76 7.46 -2.43
CA PRO A 74 -34.33 8.57 -3.26
C PRO A 74 -35.21 9.82 -3.09
N ARG A 75 -34.59 11.00 -3.10
CA ARG A 75 -35.24 12.30 -2.97
C ARG A 75 -34.84 13.22 -4.13
N ALA A 76 -35.74 14.13 -4.46
CA ALA A 76 -35.47 15.25 -5.36
C ALA A 76 -34.78 16.40 -4.60
N ASP A 77 -34.19 17.35 -5.33
CA ASP A 77 -33.42 18.47 -4.76
C ASP A 77 -34.26 19.41 -3.87
N ASN A 78 -35.59 19.35 -3.97
CA ASN A 78 -36.51 20.08 -3.10
C ASN A 78 -36.76 19.37 -1.74
N GLY A 79 -36.28 18.14 -1.56
CA GLY A 79 -36.43 17.31 -0.37
C GLY A 79 -37.57 16.28 -0.39
N ASP A 80 -38.46 16.33 -1.40
CA ASP A 80 -39.55 15.36 -1.59
C ASP A 80 -39.03 14.00 -2.08
N PHE A 81 -39.84 12.95 -1.91
CA PHE A 81 -39.47 11.61 -2.39
C PHE A 81 -39.73 11.47 -3.89
N LEU A 82 -38.78 10.85 -4.60
CA LEU A 82 -38.93 10.53 -6.03
C LEU A 82 -39.85 9.32 -6.28
N LEU A 83 -40.13 8.53 -5.24
CA LEU A 83 -41.02 7.38 -5.23
C LEU A 83 -41.81 7.39 -3.92
N ASP A 84 -43.09 7.00 -3.96
CA ASP A 84 -43.90 6.86 -2.74
C ASP A 84 -43.26 5.84 -1.77
N PRO A 85 -42.95 6.20 -0.51
CA PRO A 85 -42.46 5.26 0.49
C PRO A 85 -43.30 3.98 0.67
N ALA A 86 -44.58 3.99 0.28
CA ALA A 86 -45.44 2.81 0.29
C ALA A 86 -45.13 1.78 -0.82
N THR A 87 -44.44 2.15 -1.91
CA THR A 87 -44.12 1.22 -3.01
C THR A 87 -42.78 0.50 -2.85
N PHE A 88 -42.00 0.81 -1.80
CA PHE A 88 -40.68 0.25 -1.57
C PHE A 88 -40.74 -1.10 -0.84
N GLU A 89 -40.56 -2.22 -1.55
CA GLU A 89 -40.57 -3.60 -1.00
C GLU A 89 -39.42 -3.84 0.00
N SER A 90 -39.58 -3.34 1.23
CA SER A 90 -38.66 -3.60 2.33
C SER A 90 -38.79 -5.04 2.82
N LYS A 91 -37.67 -5.75 2.94
CA LYS A 91 -37.60 -7.09 3.57
C LYS A 91 -37.99 -7.08 5.06
N TRP A 92 -38.20 -5.90 5.64
CA TRP A 92 -38.63 -5.71 7.03
C TRP A 92 -40.12 -5.34 7.06
N LEU A 93 -40.99 -6.30 7.34
CA LEU A 93 -42.46 -6.12 7.46
C LEU A 93 -42.84 -4.90 8.35
N HIS A 94 -42.10 -4.72 9.44
CA HIS A 94 -42.23 -3.61 10.40
C HIS A 94 -41.92 -2.21 9.84
N TYR A 95 -41.31 -2.09 8.65
CA TYR A 95 -40.96 -0.80 8.06
C TYR A 95 -42.22 0.01 7.69
N TYR A 96 -43.19 -0.63 7.05
CA TYR A 96 -44.47 -0.02 6.70
C TYR A 96 -45.25 0.44 7.93
N ALA A 97 -45.29 -0.41 8.96
CA ALA A 97 -45.94 -0.11 10.25
C ALA A 97 -45.29 1.07 11.01
N LEU A 98 -44.14 1.58 10.59
CA LEU A 98 -43.46 2.73 11.19
C LEU A 98 -43.57 4.01 10.34
N LEU A 99 -44.32 3.99 9.23
CA LEU A 99 -44.46 5.16 8.36
C LEU A 99 -45.16 6.35 9.03
N PHE A 100 -45.89 6.16 10.13
CA PHE A 100 -46.41 7.28 10.94
C PHE A 100 -45.29 8.16 11.55
N LEU A 101 -44.07 7.63 11.69
CA LEU A 101 -42.90 8.39 12.16
C LEU A 101 -42.27 9.29 11.09
N THR A 102 -42.70 9.19 9.81
CA THR A 102 -42.07 9.92 8.70
C THR A 102 -42.15 11.44 8.84
N ASP A 103 -43.25 11.96 9.38
CA ASP A 103 -43.45 13.42 9.50
C ASP A 103 -42.54 14.02 10.59
N HIS A 104 -42.36 13.31 11.70
CA HIS A 104 -41.36 13.68 12.72
C HIS A 104 -39.91 13.57 12.21
N MET A 105 -39.66 12.75 11.18
CA MET A 105 -38.36 12.65 10.51
C MET A 105 -38.11 13.79 9.51
N ARG A 106 -39.15 14.29 8.81
CA ARG A 106 -39.04 15.47 7.91
C ARG A 106 -38.46 16.68 8.64
N HIS A 107 -38.94 16.95 9.87
CA HIS A 107 -38.47 18.06 10.70
C HIS A 107 -37.13 17.82 11.43
N ARG A 108 -36.43 16.71 11.16
CA ARG A 108 -35.13 16.37 11.76
C ARG A 108 -33.97 16.29 10.76
N LEU A 109 -34.23 16.44 9.46
CA LEU A 109 -33.20 16.50 8.43
C LEU A 109 -32.78 17.97 8.24
N PRO A 110 -31.51 18.35 8.51
CA PRO A 110 -31.04 19.68 8.21
C PRO A 110 -31.01 19.89 6.69
N LYS A 111 -31.51 21.04 6.22
CA LYS A 111 -31.67 21.29 4.78
C LYS A 111 -30.34 21.55 4.05
N ASN A 112 -29.32 22.03 4.79
CA ASN A 112 -28.00 22.35 4.26
C ASN A 112 -26.91 21.56 5.02
N GLU A 113 -25.74 21.35 4.39
CA GLU A 113 -24.63 20.58 4.99
C GLU A 113 -24.02 21.24 6.24
N GLN A 114 -24.02 22.58 6.32
CA GLN A 114 -23.40 23.30 7.44
C GLN A 114 -24.05 22.95 8.79
N ASP A 115 -25.38 22.81 8.85
CA ASP A 115 -26.10 22.42 10.06
C ASP A 115 -25.78 20.98 10.51
N GLN A 116 -25.37 20.10 9.60
CA GLN A 116 -24.97 18.73 9.95
C GLN A 116 -23.66 18.73 10.75
N SER A 117 -22.74 19.66 10.45
CA SER A 117 -21.49 19.82 11.23
C SER A 117 -21.75 20.27 12.67
N PHE A 118 -22.70 21.19 12.87
CA PHE A 118 -23.07 21.70 14.19
C PHE A 118 -23.68 20.60 15.07
N TYR A 119 -24.53 19.74 14.48
CA TYR A 119 -25.13 18.61 15.19
C TYR A 119 -24.14 17.51 15.60
N PHE A 120 -23.07 17.30 14.83
CA PHE A 120 -22.01 16.36 15.19
C PHE A 120 -21.12 16.90 16.32
N ASN A 121 -20.77 18.19 16.30
CA ASN A 121 -19.92 18.79 17.35
C ASN A 121 -20.59 18.76 18.74
N GLN A 122 -21.91 18.96 18.84
CA GLN A 122 -22.62 18.83 20.13
C GLN A 122 -22.55 17.40 20.71
N GLN A 123 -22.50 16.35 19.88
CA GLN A 123 -22.36 14.98 20.39
C GLN A 123 -20.95 14.68 20.94
N SER A 124 -19.92 15.42 20.54
CA SER A 124 -18.61 15.36 21.19
C SER A 124 -18.57 16.16 22.51
N GLU A 125 -19.14 17.38 22.55
CA GLU A 125 -19.08 18.23 23.76
C GLU A 125 -19.87 17.66 24.96
N ASP A 126 -21.00 16.98 24.70
CA ASP A 126 -21.79 16.30 25.75
C ASP A 126 -21.09 15.04 26.33
N CYS A 127 -20.01 14.54 25.70
CA CYS A 127 -19.28 13.36 26.19
C CYS A 127 -18.14 13.68 27.17
N GLU A 128 -17.69 14.94 27.28
CA GLU A 128 -16.55 15.32 28.13
C GLU A 128 -16.94 15.98 29.47
N LYS A 129 -18.23 16.01 29.83
CA LYS A 129 -18.73 16.69 31.05
C LYS A 129 -19.48 15.78 32.02
N THR A 130 -18.85 14.68 32.44
CA THR A 130 -19.27 13.93 33.64
C THR A 130 -18.08 13.46 34.49
N VAL A 131 -17.24 14.39 34.95
CA VAL A 131 -16.34 14.12 36.08
C VAL A 131 -17.15 14.23 37.37
N VAL A 132 -17.21 13.14 38.15
CA VAL A 132 -17.75 13.14 39.52
C VAL A 132 -16.78 12.34 40.39
N GLU A 133 -16.09 13.04 41.28
CA GLU A 133 -15.21 12.44 42.28
C GLU A 133 -16.05 11.85 43.44
N PRO A 134 -15.75 10.63 43.91
CA PRO A 134 -16.30 10.10 45.15
C PRO A 134 -15.41 10.47 46.34
N ASP A 135 -15.61 11.66 46.91
CA ASP A 135 -14.92 12.07 48.13
C ASP A 135 -15.47 11.33 49.38
N LEU A 136 -14.60 11.12 50.38
CA LEU A 136 -14.83 10.29 51.56
C LEU A 136 -15.02 11.14 52.82
N THR A 137 -16.20 11.11 53.44
CA THR A 137 -16.43 10.91 54.91
C THR A 137 -17.88 11.19 55.37
N ASN A 138 -18.25 10.59 56.50
CA ASN A 138 -19.43 10.87 57.36
C ASN A 138 -20.84 10.49 56.80
N GLY A 139 -21.72 9.82 57.56
CA GLY A 139 -21.55 9.16 58.86
C GLY A 139 -22.85 8.67 59.54
N LEU A 140 -22.70 7.68 60.44
CA LEU A 140 -23.63 7.22 61.51
C LEU A 140 -25.02 6.60 61.21
N ILE A 141 -25.04 5.25 61.15
CA ILE A 141 -25.63 4.35 62.17
C ILE A 141 -27.03 4.66 62.76
N ARG A 142 -28.01 3.73 62.62
CA ARG A 142 -28.71 3.05 63.76
C ARG A 142 -29.80 2.02 63.36
N ARG A 143 -29.69 0.81 63.95
CA ARG A 143 -30.79 -0.08 64.48
C ARG A 143 -31.76 -0.74 63.46
N LEU A 144 -32.34 -1.93 63.71
CA LEU A 144 -32.27 -2.87 64.86
C LEU A 144 -32.56 -4.33 64.38
N GLN A 145 -32.44 -5.27 65.33
CA GLN A 145 -32.71 -6.72 65.33
C GLN A 145 -34.14 -7.12 64.86
N ASP A 146 -34.58 -8.38 64.72
CA ASP A 146 -34.34 -9.70 65.40
C ASP A 146 -34.65 -10.86 64.39
N SER A 147 -34.36 -12.18 64.53
CA SER A 147 -33.62 -13.05 65.50
C SER A 147 -33.52 -14.51 64.94
N ASP A 148 -32.44 -15.25 65.30
CA ASP A 148 -32.27 -16.74 65.39
C ASP A 148 -32.57 -17.61 64.12
N GLU A 149 -32.11 -18.87 63.88
CA GLU A 149 -31.40 -19.98 64.56
C GLU A 149 -30.49 -20.69 63.48
N ASP A 150 -29.48 -21.56 63.65
CA ASP A 150 -28.52 -21.96 64.73
C ASP A 150 -27.38 -22.87 64.11
N TYR A 151 -26.36 -23.23 64.94
CA TYR A 151 -25.32 -24.33 64.93
C TYR A 151 -25.26 -25.43 63.83
N ASP A 152 -24.12 -26.09 63.50
CA ASP A 152 -22.71 -25.95 63.95
C ASP A 152 -21.69 -26.52 62.91
N GLU A 153 -20.45 -26.12 63.13
CA GLU A 153 -19.16 -26.56 62.56
C GLU A 153 -18.75 -28.00 62.96
N ASP A 154 -17.80 -28.59 62.22
CA ASP A 154 -16.68 -29.36 62.81
C ASP A 154 -15.56 -29.60 61.76
N GLU A 155 -14.30 -29.43 62.16
CA GLU A 155 -13.09 -29.70 61.34
C GLU A 155 -12.53 -31.11 61.61
N MET A 156 -11.78 -31.70 60.67
CA MET A 156 -10.62 -32.52 61.04
C MET A 156 -9.62 -32.74 59.90
N ASP A 157 -8.37 -32.37 60.14
CA ASP A 157 -7.20 -32.80 59.36
C ASP A 157 -6.80 -34.25 59.70
N GLY A 158 -6.06 -34.91 58.79
CA GLY A 158 -5.48 -36.23 59.04
C GLY A 158 -4.47 -36.67 57.99
N GLU A 159 -3.19 -36.72 58.37
CA GLU A 159 -2.08 -37.28 57.57
C GLU A 159 -2.08 -38.83 57.63
N ALA A 160 -1.66 -39.50 56.56
CA ALA A 160 -1.03 -40.84 56.60
C ALA A 160 -0.32 -41.20 55.29
N ASP A 161 0.93 -41.65 55.38
CA ASP A 161 1.65 -42.37 54.31
C ASP A 161 1.28 -43.88 54.29
N GLY A 162 1.71 -44.61 53.24
CA GLY A 162 1.54 -46.07 53.10
C GLY A 162 0.89 -46.44 51.75
N ASP A 163 1.58 -46.67 50.64
CA ASP A 163 2.79 -47.47 50.34
C ASP A 163 2.49 -48.93 49.91
N ASP A 164 3.23 -49.33 48.88
CA ASP A 164 3.55 -50.67 48.37
C ASP A 164 2.51 -51.67 47.76
N SER A 165 3.09 -52.50 46.88
CA SER A 165 2.71 -53.87 46.45
C SER A 165 1.85 -54.15 45.18
N GLU A 166 2.41 -55.08 44.40
CA GLU A 166 1.94 -55.61 43.11
C GLU A 166 0.84 -56.70 43.25
N GLY A 167 0.15 -57.04 42.16
CA GLY A 167 -0.79 -58.17 42.13
C GLY A 167 -1.32 -58.53 40.74
N THR A 168 -0.60 -59.35 39.99
CA THR A 168 -0.98 -59.86 38.66
C THR A 168 -1.77 -61.17 38.70
N LEU A 169 -2.37 -61.52 37.53
CA LEU A 169 -3.06 -62.75 37.07
C LEU A 169 -4.55 -62.45 36.73
N GLU A 170 -4.95 -62.50 35.45
CA GLU A 170 -5.31 -63.71 34.67
C GLU A 170 -6.48 -64.46 35.34
N ASP A 171 -7.63 -64.67 34.68
CA ASP A 171 -7.75 -65.44 33.42
C ASP A 171 -9.11 -65.20 32.67
N ALA A 172 -9.32 -65.92 31.56
CA ALA A 172 -10.58 -66.30 30.91
C ALA A 172 -11.44 -65.24 30.17
N MET A 173 -11.19 -65.10 28.85
CA MET A 173 -12.27 -64.83 27.88
C MET A 173 -13.06 -66.11 27.57
N PRO A 174 -14.36 -65.98 27.23
CA PRO A 174 -14.81 -66.62 25.98
C PRO A 174 -15.77 -65.77 25.14
N THR A 175 -15.68 -65.92 23.82
CA THR A 175 -16.65 -65.43 22.82
C THR A 175 -16.81 -66.48 21.70
N PRO A 176 -17.85 -66.43 20.84
CA PRO A 176 -19.20 -65.87 21.00
C PRO A 176 -20.28 -66.99 20.89
N PRO A 177 -21.57 -66.64 20.75
CA PRO A 177 -22.18 -66.85 19.42
C PRO A 177 -23.09 -65.70 18.99
N ALA A 178 -23.37 -65.60 17.68
CA ALA A 178 -24.21 -64.57 17.08
C ALA A 178 -25.52 -65.14 16.53
N ALA A 179 -26.65 -64.47 16.80
CA ALA A 179 -27.91 -64.64 16.09
C ALA A 179 -28.74 -63.35 16.14
N HIS A 180 -29.53 -63.09 15.11
CA HIS A 180 -30.30 -61.85 14.93
C HIS A 180 -31.35 -61.60 16.03
N GLN A 181 -31.49 -60.34 16.45
CA GLN A 181 -32.75 -59.62 16.20
C GLN A 181 -32.57 -58.10 16.20
N THR A 182 -33.41 -57.41 15.42
CA THR A 182 -33.40 -55.95 15.26
C THR A 182 -34.02 -55.25 16.45
N ASN A 183 -33.33 -54.26 17.02
CA ASN A 183 -33.93 -53.30 17.95
C ASN A 183 -33.80 -51.87 17.41
N GLN A 184 -34.91 -51.13 17.42
CA GLN A 184 -34.98 -49.76 16.92
C GLN A 184 -34.54 -48.78 18.00
N VAL A 185 -33.54 -47.93 17.71
CA VAL A 185 -33.29 -46.73 18.52
C VAL A 185 -34.07 -45.58 17.90
N SER A 186 -35.09 -45.09 18.63
CA SER A 186 -35.90 -43.96 18.20
C SER A 186 -35.08 -42.66 18.23
N THR A 187 -34.78 -42.10 17.06
CA THR A 187 -34.28 -40.72 16.95
C THR A 187 -35.45 -39.74 17.01
N THR A 188 -35.27 -38.62 17.73
CA THR A 188 -36.33 -37.66 18.00
C THR A 188 -36.74 -36.89 16.73
N PRO A 189 -38.03 -36.81 16.38
CA PRO A 189 -38.49 -36.28 15.08
C PRO A 189 -38.34 -34.76 14.91
N LEU A 190 -37.84 -34.04 15.92
CA LEU A 190 -37.76 -32.58 15.90
C LEU A 190 -36.60 -32.05 15.03
N ALA A 191 -35.51 -32.79 14.89
CA ALA A 191 -34.32 -32.33 14.16
C ALA A 191 -34.48 -32.45 12.63
N THR A 192 -35.04 -33.57 12.15
CA THR A 192 -35.24 -33.84 10.72
C THR A 192 -36.28 -32.94 10.07
N GLY A 193 -37.31 -32.52 10.81
CA GLY A 193 -38.34 -31.60 10.30
C GLY A 193 -37.79 -30.21 9.95
N VAL A 194 -36.89 -29.66 10.78
CA VAL A 194 -36.31 -28.32 10.56
C VAL A 194 -35.38 -28.31 9.36
N LEU A 195 -34.48 -29.30 9.25
CA LEU A 195 -33.55 -29.42 8.13
C LEU A 195 -34.28 -29.56 6.80
N ARG A 196 -35.30 -30.42 6.74
CA ARG A 196 -36.11 -30.64 5.53
C ARG A 196 -36.88 -29.38 5.11
N ALA A 197 -37.43 -28.64 6.06
CA ALA A 197 -38.11 -27.37 5.79
C ALA A 197 -37.14 -26.28 5.29
N GLN A 198 -35.89 -26.25 5.76
CA GLN A 198 -34.87 -25.35 5.22
C GLN A 198 -34.45 -25.75 3.80
N GLU A 199 -34.33 -27.04 3.51
CA GLU A 199 -33.96 -27.56 2.20
C GLU A 199 -35.06 -27.31 1.14
N GLU A 200 -36.32 -27.56 1.49
CA GLU A 200 -37.48 -27.25 0.64
C GLU A 200 -37.62 -25.73 0.40
N ALA A 201 -37.40 -24.89 1.43
CA ALA A 201 -37.38 -23.43 1.28
C ALA A 201 -36.23 -22.93 0.39
N HIS A 202 -35.05 -23.56 0.48
CA HIS A 202 -33.89 -23.23 -0.36
C HIS A 202 -34.13 -23.60 -1.83
N GLN A 203 -34.71 -24.78 -2.10
CA GLN A 203 -35.10 -25.17 -3.45
C GLN A 203 -36.18 -24.25 -4.04
N GLN A 204 -37.19 -23.83 -3.26
CA GLN A 204 -38.17 -22.84 -3.71
C GLN A 204 -37.54 -21.48 -4.01
N ALA A 205 -36.57 -21.02 -3.20
CA ALA A 205 -35.84 -19.78 -3.45
C ALA A 205 -35.03 -19.84 -4.76
N LEU A 206 -34.33 -20.95 -5.02
CA LEU A 206 -33.60 -21.18 -6.28
C LEU A 206 -34.54 -21.22 -7.50
N LEU A 207 -35.69 -21.90 -7.40
CA LEU A 207 -36.69 -21.95 -8.47
C LEU A 207 -37.24 -20.55 -8.79
N LYS A 208 -37.53 -19.75 -7.75
CA LYS A 208 -38.06 -18.38 -7.89
C LYS A 208 -37.01 -17.41 -8.46
N ALA A 209 -35.74 -17.57 -8.10
CA ALA A 209 -34.63 -16.83 -8.69
C ALA A 209 -34.41 -17.18 -10.18
N GLY A 210 -34.56 -18.47 -10.54
CA GLY A 210 -34.55 -18.92 -11.94
C GLY A 210 -35.67 -18.28 -12.76
N LEU A 211 -36.89 -18.21 -12.21
CA LEU A 211 -38.04 -17.56 -12.86
C LEU A 211 -37.78 -16.06 -13.09
N LEU A 212 -37.29 -15.36 -12.06
CA LEU A 212 -36.96 -13.92 -12.16
C LEU A 212 -35.91 -13.65 -13.25
N ARG A 213 -34.90 -14.52 -13.36
CA ARG A 213 -33.84 -14.40 -14.37
C ARG A 213 -34.35 -14.64 -15.80
N ALA A 214 -35.34 -15.51 -15.98
CA ALA A 214 -36.00 -15.68 -17.27
C ALA A 214 -36.81 -14.42 -17.66
N GLN A 215 -37.57 -13.85 -16.72
CA GLN A 215 -38.34 -12.62 -16.95
C GLN A 215 -37.42 -11.41 -17.25
N LEU A 216 -36.25 -11.32 -16.61
CA LEU A 216 -35.25 -10.30 -16.92
C LEU A 216 -34.69 -10.44 -18.35
N MET A 217 -34.36 -11.65 -18.82
CA MET A 217 -33.92 -11.86 -20.20
C MET A 217 -35.01 -11.50 -21.23
N GLU A 218 -36.28 -11.70 -20.89
CA GLU A 218 -37.42 -11.36 -21.75
C GLU A 218 -37.60 -9.83 -21.86
N LEU A 219 -37.47 -9.10 -20.74
CA LEU A 219 -37.48 -7.63 -20.72
C LEU A 219 -36.25 -7.00 -21.40
N GLU A 220 -35.05 -7.58 -21.22
CA GLU A 220 -33.83 -7.15 -21.93
C GLU A 220 -33.98 -7.31 -23.45
N LYS A 221 -34.67 -8.36 -23.89
CA LYS A 221 -34.97 -8.61 -25.31
C LYS A 221 -35.98 -7.61 -25.86
N GLU A 222 -37.05 -7.31 -25.13
CA GLU A 222 -37.99 -6.24 -25.52
C GLU A 222 -37.30 -4.87 -25.61
N ALA A 223 -36.40 -4.54 -24.68
CA ALA A 223 -35.61 -3.32 -24.72
C ALA A 223 -34.68 -3.26 -25.95
N GLN A 224 -34.06 -4.39 -26.34
CA GLN A 224 -33.25 -4.49 -27.56
C GLN A 224 -34.07 -4.42 -28.85
N ASP A 225 -35.33 -4.85 -28.87
CA ASP A 225 -36.20 -4.73 -30.05
C ASP A 225 -36.90 -3.36 -30.13
N LEU A 226 -37.03 -2.65 -29.01
CA LEU A 226 -37.40 -1.23 -28.98
C LEU A 226 -36.28 -0.33 -29.54
N SER A 227 -35.01 -0.58 -29.20
CA SER A 227 -33.88 0.24 -29.67
C SER A 227 -33.55 0.11 -31.17
N LYS A 228 -34.19 -0.85 -31.88
CA LYS A 228 -34.03 -1.06 -33.33
C LYS A 228 -35.05 -0.29 -34.19
N LYS A 229 -35.99 0.44 -33.59
CA LYS A 229 -36.98 1.25 -34.34
C LYS A 229 -36.39 2.62 -34.74
N PRO A 230 -36.40 3.00 -36.03
CA PRO A 230 -35.89 4.30 -36.45
C PRO A 230 -36.85 5.43 -36.02
N HIS A 231 -36.30 6.49 -35.41
CA HIS A 231 -37.06 7.70 -35.11
C HIS A 231 -37.29 8.54 -36.38
N PRO A 232 -38.47 9.19 -36.53
CA PRO A 232 -38.74 10.09 -37.64
C PRO A 232 -37.98 11.42 -37.51
N ALA A 233 -37.64 12.04 -38.64
CA ALA A 233 -36.94 13.32 -38.67
C ALA A 233 -37.85 14.49 -38.24
N PRO A 234 -37.32 15.52 -37.56
CA PRO A 234 -38.10 16.68 -37.12
C PRO A 234 -38.46 17.61 -38.28
N SER A 235 -39.74 17.96 -38.41
CA SER A 235 -40.22 19.01 -39.30
C SER A 235 -39.98 20.40 -38.71
N GLN A 236 -39.68 21.38 -39.57
CA GLN A 236 -39.39 22.76 -39.17
C GLN A 236 -40.65 23.53 -38.76
N ALA A 237 -40.51 24.48 -37.84
CA ALA A 237 -41.51 25.50 -37.56
C ALA A 237 -41.29 26.71 -38.48
N THR A 238 -42.37 27.17 -39.13
CA THR A 238 -42.35 28.21 -40.17
C THR A 238 -42.34 29.63 -39.60
N LEU A 239 -41.38 30.50 -40.00
CA LEU A 239 -41.53 31.96 -39.82
C LEU A 239 -40.62 32.85 -40.69
N VAL A 240 -40.80 32.82 -42.01
CA VAL A 240 -40.48 33.96 -42.91
C VAL A 240 -41.59 34.06 -43.96
N GLN A 241 -42.04 35.27 -44.30
CA GLN A 241 -43.11 35.48 -45.26
C GLN A 241 -42.71 36.53 -46.31
N THR A 242 -42.84 36.16 -47.60
CA THR A 242 -42.78 37.02 -48.81
C THR A 242 -41.45 37.77 -49.08
N LEU A 243 -41.03 38.06 -50.32
CA LEU A 243 -41.32 37.54 -51.67
C LEU A 243 -40.23 38.12 -52.60
N LEU A 244 -39.69 37.35 -53.56
CA LEU A 244 -39.39 37.76 -54.95
C LEU A 244 -38.49 36.73 -55.67
N ASP A 245 -38.80 36.52 -56.94
CA ASP A 245 -38.24 35.60 -57.95
C ASP A 245 -38.67 36.20 -59.32
N PRO A 246 -38.15 35.82 -60.51
CA PRO A 246 -37.01 34.96 -60.89
C PRO A 246 -36.08 35.76 -61.88
N PRO A 247 -35.39 35.21 -62.93
CA PRO A 247 -35.04 33.84 -63.32
C PRO A 247 -33.55 33.56 -63.67
N ALA A 248 -33.27 32.30 -64.03
CA ALA A 248 -31.95 31.68 -64.16
C ALA A 248 -31.20 31.88 -65.52
N ALA A 249 -29.95 31.39 -65.58
CA ALA A 249 -29.18 31.12 -66.79
C ALA A 249 -28.33 29.81 -66.68
N HIS A 250 -28.00 29.20 -67.81
CA HIS A 250 -27.48 27.81 -67.97
C HIS A 250 -25.96 27.61 -67.74
N CYS A 251 -25.53 26.38 -67.40
CA CYS A 251 -24.87 25.44 -68.36
C CYS A 251 -24.60 24.01 -67.81
N SER A 252 -24.22 23.06 -68.69
CA SER A 252 -24.18 21.60 -68.45
C SER A 252 -22.91 20.90 -69.06
N PRO A 253 -22.74 19.56 -69.21
CA PRO A 253 -21.68 18.85 -68.44
C PRO A 253 -20.54 18.09 -69.23
N PRO A 254 -20.39 16.73 -69.27
CA PRO A 254 -19.13 16.03 -68.89
C PRO A 254 -18.50 15.15 -70.01
N PRO A 255 -17.53 14.23 -69.73
CA PRO A 255 -17.89 12.80 -69.48
C PRO A 255 -16.94 11.99 -68.54
N MET A 256 -17.08 10.65 -68.53
CA MET A 256 -16.54 9.66 -67.56
C MET A 256 -15.49 8.68 -68.17
N VAL A 257 -14.88 7.83 -67.31
CA VAL A 257 -14.40 6.45 -67.64
C VAL A 257 -14.74 5.48 -66.48
N THR A 258 -14.83 4.17 -66.73
CA THR A 258 -15.54 3.17 -65.89
C THR A 258 -14.71 1.93 -65.45
N THR A 259 -15.34 1.05 -64.64
CA THR A 259 -14.91 -0.29 -64.16
C THR A 259 -14.85 -1.37 -65.29
N THR A 260 -14.55 -2.69 -65.13
CA THR A 260 -15.07 -3.70 -64.16
C THR A 260 -14.43 -5.12 -64.31
N SER A 261 -14.57 -5.99 -63.28
CA SER A 261 -14.70 -7.48 -63.31
C SER A 261 -13.48 -8.42 -63.52
N ALA A 262 -13.67 -9.73 -63.26
CA ALA A 262 -12.66 -10.83 -63.11
C ALA A 262 -13.24 -12.23 -63.46
N GLN A 263 -12.45 -13.34 -63.55
CA GLN A 263 -12.89 -14.76 -63.34
C GLN A 263 -11.79 -15.89 -63.47
N VAL A 264 -11.83 -16.90 -62.55
CA VAL A 264 -11.80 -18.40 -62.73
C VAL A 264 -10.55 -19.25 -63.17
N ALA A 265 -9.90 -19.90 -62.18
CA ALA A 265 -9.68 -21.36 -61.92
C ALA A 265 -8.74 -22.35 -62.72
N GLN A 266 -8.52 -23.54 -62.07
CA GLN A 266 -7.83 -24.81 -62.45
C GLN A 266 -6.28 -24.89 -62.23
N CYS A 267 -5.62 -26.03 -61.84
CA CYS A 267 -6.06 -27.38 -61.41
C CYS A 267 -4.95 -28.19 -60.65
N GLY A 268 -5.33 -29.23 -59.88
CA GLY A 268 -4.47 -30.35 -59.35
C GLY A 268 -3.58 -30.06 -58.11
N SER A 269 -3.38 -30.88 -57.06
CA SER A 269 -3.29 -32.36 -56.81
C SER A 269 -1.90 -32.99 -57.08
N ALA A 270 -1.25 -33.76 -56.19
CA ALA A 270 -1.54 -34.13 -54.79
C ALA A 270 -0.30 -34.66 -54.00
N ALA A 271 -0.47 -34.73 -52.68
CA ALA A 271 0.34 -35.21 -51.54
C ALA A 271 1.27 -36.45 -51.62
N VAL A 272 1.99 -36.68 -50.50
CA VAL A 272 2.49 -37.95 -49.88
C VAL A 272 4.02 -38.27 -49.88
N LEU A 273 4.47 -38.84 -48.74
CA LEU A 273 5.70 -39.57 -48.38
C LEU A 273 7.03 -38.82 -48.08
N ALA A 274 7.53 -39.05 -46.85
CA ALA A 274 8.94 -39.13 -46.46
C ALA A 274 9.26 -40.62 -46.15
N PRO A 275 10.54 -41.08 -46.09
CA PRO A 275 11.26 -41.03 -44.80
C PRO A 275 12.82 -41.03 -44.82
N ALA A 276 13.44 -40.70 -43.68
CA ALA A 276 14.76 -41.17 -43.18
C ALA A 276 16.05 -40.91 -44.03
N THR A 277 17.30 -41.01 -43.54
CA THR A 277 17.86 -41.50 -42.26
C THR A 277 19.20 -40.78 -41.91
N THR A 278 19.65 -40.88 -40.65
CA THR A 278 21.02 -40.76 -40.04
C THR A 278 22.27 -40.66 -40.96
N THR A 279 23.40 -40.02 -40.58
CA THR A 279 24.26 -40.28 -39.37
C THR A 279 25.13 -39.10 -38.87
N SER A 280 25.87 -39.34 -37.78
CA SER A 280 26.89 -38.55 -37.04
C SER A 280 28.23 -38.30 -37.81
N THR A 281 29.34 -37.71 -37.32
CA THR A 281 29.95 -37.74 -35.95
C THR A 281 31.10 -36.71 -35.68
N SER A 282 31.19 -36.23 -34.43
CA SER A 282 32.38 -35.92 -33.56
C SER A 282 33.66 -35.14 -34.01
N ALA A 283 33.86 -33.96 -33.40
CA ALA A 283 34.95 -33.53 -32.47
C ALA A 283 36.50 -33.73 -32.71
N SER A 284 37.29 -32.68 -32.39
CA SER A 284 38.40 -32.60 -31.37
C SER A 284 39.77 -31.93 -31.73
N SER A 285 40.13 -30.90 -30.94
CA SER A 285 41.45 -30.45 -30.35
C SER A 285 42.82 -30.44 -31.07
N VAL A 286 43.61 -29.35 -30.86
CA VAL A 286 45.09 -29.19 -30.56
C VAL A 286 45.51 -27.71 -30.87
N SER A 287 46.05 -26.85 -29.99
CA SER A 287 47.39 -26.75 -29.32
C SER A 287 48.55 -26.35 -30.28
N SER A 288 49.55 -25.49 -29.98
CA SER A 288 49.89 -24.52 -28.88
C SER A 288 51.11 -23.62 -29.27
N ASN A 289 51.61 -22.74 -28.35
CA ASN A 289 52.87 -21.91 -28.40
C ASN A 289 52.88 -20.66 -29.32
N MET A 290 53.63 -19.56 -29.08
CA MET A 290 54.42 -19.01 -27.94
C MET A 290 54.61 -17.46 -28.11
N GLY A 291 55.01 -16.71 -27.06
CA GLY A 291 55.24 -15.24 -27.07
C GLY A 291 56.68 -14.80 -27.40
N PRO A 292 57.20 -13.61 -26.96
CA PRO A 292 56.66 -12.66 -25.96
C PRO A 292 56.84 -11.12 -26.28
N LEU A 293 56.61 -10.26 -25.26
CA LEU A 293 56.90 -8.80 -25.14
C LEU A 293 55.96 -7.81 -25.90
N GLY A 294 55.49 -6.70 -25.32
CA GLY A 294 55.45 -6.31 -23.88
C GLY A 294 55.31 -4.79 -23.62
N ALA A 295 54.18 -4.34 -23.01
CA ALA A 295 54.03 -3.01 -22.37
C ALA A 295 52.84 -3.00 -21.38
N LYS A 296 52.89 -2.16 -20.32
CA LYS A 296 51.88 -2.12 -19.25
C LYS A 296 50.98 -0.87 -19.33
N ARG A 297 49.69 -1.02 -19.03
CA ARG A 297 48.84 0.01 -18.42
C ARG A 297 47.98 -0.61 -17.32
N SER A 298 47.98 -0.02 -16.14
CA SER A 298 47.27 -0.51 -14.96
C SER A 298 45.81 -0.08 -14.96
N VAL A 299 44.89 -1.04 -14.98
CA VAL A 299 43.47 -0.82 -14.64
C VAL A 299 43.25 -1.33 -13.22
N SER A 300 42.80 -0.46 -12.33
CA SER A 300 42.41 -0.83 -10.97
C SER A 300 41.17 -1.73 -11.00
N PRO A 301 41.17 -2.90 -10.33
CA PRO A 301 40.01 -3.79 -10.34
C PRO A 301 38.80 -3.16 -9.60
N PRO A 302 37.56 -3.39 -10.07
CA PRO A 302 36.36 -3.05 -9.31
C PRO A 302 36.23 -3.94 -8.06
N PRO A 303 35.49 -3.49 -7.01
CA PRO A 303 35.29 -4.29 -5.81
C PRO A 303 34.55 -5.60 -6.10
N LEU A 304 34.95 -6.66 -5.39
CA LEU A 304 34.48 -8.03 -5.57
C LEU A 304 33.00 -8.20 -5.17
N TYR A 305 32.09 -8.12 -6.14
CA TYR A 305 30.69 -8.52 -5.96
C TYR A 305 30.59 -10.05 -5.82
N ASN A 306 30.00 -10.50 -4.71
CA ASN A 306 29.95 -11.91 -4.35
C ASN A 306 28.75 -12.62 -5.03
N LYS A 307 29.02 -13.48 -6.03
CA LYS A 307 27.99 -14.26 -6.74
C LYS A 307 27.47 -15.43 -5.89
N ALA A 308 26.75 -15.12 -4.82
CA ALA A 308 26.30 -16.10 -3.81
C ALA A 308 24.81 -15.97 -3.44
N HIS A 309 23.97 -15.50 -4.37
CA HIS A 309 22.51 -15.56 -4.26
C HIS A 309 21.97 -16.54 -5.32
N HIS A 310 21.32 -17.61 -4.89
CA HIS A 310 20.44 -18.37 -5.78
C HIS A 310 19.21 -17.50 -6.08
N PRO A 311 18.73 -17.42 -7.33
CA PRO A 311 17.55 -16.63 -7.63
C PRO A 311 16.34 -17.24 -6.91
N LEU A 312 15.61 -16.41 -6.19
CA LEU A 312 14.30 -16.74 -5.66
C LEU A 312 13.25 -16.39 -6.72
N ALA A 313 12.25 -17.25 -6.88
CA ALA A 313 11.00 -16.82 -7.48
C ALA A 313 10.17 -16.12 -6.39
N THR A 314 9.37 -15.14 -6.79
CA THR A 314 8.44 -14.46 -5.89
C THR A 314 7.14 -14.21 -6.63
N LEU A 315 6.03 -14.46 -5.97
CA LEU A 315 4.70 -14.45 -6.55
C LEU A 315 3.72 -13.86 -5.53
N ALA A 316 3.24 -12.65 -5.79
CA ALA A 316 2.08 -12.13 -5.09
C ALA A 316 0.84 -12.63 -5.81
N ALA A 317 0.03 -13.42 -5.12
CA ALA A 317 -1.29 -13.82 -5.57
C ALA A 317 -2.32 -13.25 -4.58
N GLY A 318 -3.35 -12.56 -5.05
CA GLY A 318 -4.31 -11.99 -4.11
C GLY A 318 -5.40 -11.17 -4.74
N HIS A 319 -6.42 -10.89 -3.93
CA HIS A 319 -7.46 -9.95 -4.30
C HIS A 319 -7.16 -8.58 -3.69
N HIS A 320 -6.44 -7.75 -4.46
CA HIS A 320 -6.32 -6.33 -4.15
C HIS A 320 -7.64 -5.63 -4.49
N THR A 321 -8.63 -5.73 -3.59
CA THR A 321 -9.76 -4.81 -3.58
C THR A 321 -9.20 -3.39 -3.39
N ALA A 322 -9.39 -2.52 -4.38
CA ALA A 322 -9.24 -1.09 -4.15
C ALA A 322 -10.27 -0.71 -3.08
N LYS A 323 -9.78 -0.37 -1.88
CA LYS A 323 -10.52 -0.40 -0.62
C LYS A 323 -11.91 0.21 -0.74
N GLU A 324 -12.94 -0.61 -0.55
CA GLU A 324 -14.31 -0.28 -0.94
C GLU A 324 -14.77 1.09 -0.44
N ARG A 325 -15.09 1.97 -1.38
CA ARG A 325 -15.97 3.11 -1.12
C ARG A 325 -16.82 3.45 -2.34
N SER A 326 -17.69 2.49 -2.68
CA SER A 326 -18.87 2.66 -3.55
C SER A 326 -18.64 3.40 -4.86
N ASP A 327 -17.96 2.74 -5.81
CA ASP A 327 -18.11 2.91 -7.26
C ASP A 327 -17.59 1.60 -7.91
N ASP A 328 -18.39 0.96 -8.78
CA ASP A 328 -18.10 -0.38 -9.31
C ASP A 328 -16.98 -0.37 -10.36
N PHE A 329 -15.76 -0.79 -9.98
CA PHE A 329 -14.66 -0.99 -10.94
C PHE A 329 -13.82 -2.24 -10.68
N ALA A 330 -13.89 -3.18 -11.62
CA ALA A 330 -12.96 -4.30 -11.72
C ALA A 330 -11.74 -3.92 -12.57
N THR A 331 -10.54 -4.26 -12.08
CA THR A 331 -9.22 -4.18 -12.74
C THR A 331 -8.59 -2.79 -12.99
N ALA A 332 -7.32 -2.68 -12.60
CA ALA A 332 -6.31 -1.66 -12.97
C ALA A 332 -6.58 -0.16 -12.66
N THR A 333 -7.82 0.32 -12.60
CA THR A 333 -8.14 1.75 -12.41
C THR A 333 -8.14 2.23 -10.95
N ALA A 334 -7.10 1.86 -10.19
CA ALA A 334 -6.94 2.28 -8.80
C ALA A 334 -6.74 3.80 -8.69
N SER A 335 -7.69 4.51 -8.08
CA SER A 335 -7.49 5.91 -7.72
C SER A 335 -6.56 6.01 -6.49
N GLY A 336 -5.45 6.75 -6.62
CA GLY A 336 -4.35 6.81 -5.63
C GLY A 336 -4.68 7.46 -4.27
N GLY A 337 -5.96 7.66 -3.97
CA GLY A 337 -6.47 8.06 -2.65
C GLY A 337 -7.24 6.97 -1.91
N GLY A 338 -7.47 5.80 -2.52
CA GLY A 338 -8.20 4.68 -1.91
C GLY A 338 -7.46 3.34 -1.93
N GLY A 339 -6.73 3.04 -3.01
CA GLY A 339 -6.02 1.76 -3.20
C GLY A 339 -4.51 1.79 -2.95
N GLY A 340 -4.00 2.75 -2.18
CA GLY A 340 -2.55 2.93 -1.98
C GLY A 340 -1.84 3.56 -3.19
N GLU A 341 -0.51 3.36 -3.26
CA GLU A 341 0.35 3.82 -4.34
C GLU A 341 0.52 2.72 -5.41
N VAL A 342 0.37 3.08 -6.70
CA VAL A 342 0.62 2.13 -7.81
C VAL A 342 2.13 1.93 -7.97
N TYR A 343 2.59 0.68 -7.89
CA TYR A 343 3.98 0.32 -8.18
C TYR A 343 4.14 -0.06 -9.64
N VAL A 344 5.33 0.19 -10.22
CA VAL A 344 5.61 -0.07 -11.63
C VAL A 344 6.81 -0.98 -11.76
N LEU A 345 6.72 -1.98 -12.64
CA LEU A 345 7.78 -2.95 -12.92
C LEU A 345 8.58 -2.59 -14.19
N ASP A 346 9.73 -3.25 -14.37
CA ASP A 346 10.63 -2.99 -15.51
C ASP A 346 9.91 -3.19 -16.87
N ASP A 347 9.00 -4.16 -16.93
CA ASP A 347 8.23 -4.51 -18.14
C ASP A 347 6.96 -3.67 -18.33
N GLY A 348 6.76 -2.61 -17.54
CA GLY A 348 5.62 -1.70 -17.65
C GLY A 348 4.29 -2.28 -17.18
N ALA A 349 4.29 -3.32 -16.34
CA ALA A 349 3.09 -3.60 -15.54
C ALA A 349 2.95 -2.61 -14.38
N GLU A 350 1.72 -2.12 -14.22
CA GLU A 350 1.22 -1.55 -12.98
C GLU A 350 0.83 -2.72 -12.05
N VAL A 351 1.37 -2.70 -10.83
CA VAL A 351 1.17 -3.74 -9.82
C VAL A 351 0.97 -3.12 -8.45
N ASP A 352 0.59 -3.94 -7.48
CA ASP A 352 0.45 -3.51 -6.09
C ASP A 352 1.79 -3.10 -5.45
N LEU A 353 1.69 -2.21 -4.47
CA LEU A 353 2.79 -1.68 -3.67
C LEU A 353 3.66 -2.77 -3.00
N ASP A 354 3.08 -3.90 -2.61
CA ASP A 354 3.78 -4.91 -1.82
C ASP A 354 4.76 -5.76 -2.65
N LEU A 355 4.58 -5.87 -3.98
CA LEU A 355 5.64 -6.36 -4.89
C LEU A 355 6.89 -5.46 -4.80
N GLY A 356 6.70 -4.18 -4.54
CA GLY A 356 7.76 -3.22 -4.26
C GLY A 356 8.45 -3.41 -2.91
N ASN A 357 7.97 -4.27 -2.01
CA ASN A 357 8.73 -4.68 -0.83
C ASN A 357 9.72 -5.79 -1.22
N TYR A 358 9.27 -6.82 -1.95
CA TYR A 358 10.13 -7.93 -2.39
C TYR A 358 11.32 -7.48 -3.23
N GLU A 359 11.09 -6.61 -4.23
CA GLU A 359 12.17 -6.00 -4.99
C GLU A 359 13.18 -5.25 -4.10
N ARG A 360 12.72 -4.57 -3.05
CA ARG A 360 13.57 -3.78 -2.14
C ARG A 360 14.40 -4.64 -1.18
N PHE A 361 13.83 -5.72 -0.66
CA PHE A 361 14.50 -6.58 0.33
C PHE A 361 15.38 -7.68 -0.29
N LEU A 362 15.04 -8.17 -1.49
CA LEU A 362 15.74 -9.29 -2.14
C LEU A 362 16.71 -8.84 -3.26
N ASP A 363 16.74 -7.55 -3.61
CA ASP A 363 17.46 -6.95 -4.75
C ASP A 363 17.12 -7.58 -6.13
N ILE A 364 15.93 -8.18 -6.21
CA ILE A 364 15.38 -8.76 -7.44
C ILE A 364 14.66 -7.71 -8.31
N THR A 365 14.36 -8.11 -9.54
CA THR A 365 13.48 -7.40 -10.48
C THR A 365 12.28 -8.28 -10.77
N LEU A 366 11.06 -7.77 -10.65
CA LEU A 366 9.84 -8.54 -10.95
C LEU A 366 9.24 -8.16 -12.31
N HIS A 367 8.40 -9.04 -12.84
CA HIS A 367 7.66 -8.87 -14.10
C HIS A 367 6.15 -8.97 -13.87
N ARG A 368 5.35 -8.59 -14.87
CA ARG A 368 3.88 -8.61 -14.83
C ARG A 368 3.25 -9.90 -14.33
N ASP A 369 3.92 -11.03 -14.49
CA ASP A 369 3.43 -12.37 -14.14
C ASP A 369 3.73 -12.81 -12.72
N ASN A 370 4.60 -12.08 -12.01
CA ASN A 370 4.79 -12.19 -10.56
C ASN A 370 3.62 -11.57 -9.76
N ASN A 371 2.68 -10.90 -10.44
CA ASN A 371 1.39 -10.47 -9.90
C ASN A 371 0.26 -11.35 -10.50
N ILE A 372 -0.48 -12.04 -9.64
CA ILE A 372 -1.73 -12.74 -9.96
C ILE A 372 -2.89 -12.08 -9.21
N THR A 373 -3.87 -11.58 -9.97
CA THR A 373 -5.16 -11.15 -9.43
C THR A 373 -6.28 -12.03 -9.97
N THR A 374 -7.39 -12.12 -9.25
CA THR A 374 -8.57 -12.90 -9.66
C THR A 374 -9.08 -12.51 -11.05
N GLY A 375 -9.11 -11.21 -11.37
CA GLY A 375 -9.47 -10.72 -12.70
C GLY A 375 -8.52 -11.18 -13.81
N LYS A 376 -7.23 -11.37 -13.52
CA LYS A 376 -6.23 -11.89 -14.48
C LYS A 376 -6.46 -13.36 -14.80
N ILE A 377 -6.80 -14.18 -13.79
CA ILE A 377 -7.17 -15.59 -13.96
C ILE A 377 -8.51 -15.74 -14.67
N TYR A 378 -9.54 -15.00 -14.25
CA TYR A 378 -10.87 -15.04 -14.87
C TYR A 378 -10.83 -14.61 -16.34
N LYS A 379 -10.06 -13.55 -16.67
CA LYS A 379 -9.84 -13.15 -18.07
C LYS A 379 -9.24 -14.29 -18.89
N LEU A 380 -8.13 -14.90 -18.43
CA LEU A 380 -7.49 -16.02 -19.12
C LEU A 380 -8.47 -17.18 -19.37
N VAL A 381 -9.25 -17.56 -18.37
CA VAL A 381 -10.16 -18.71 -18.47
C VAL A 381 -11.35 -18.42 -19.38
N ILE A 382 -11.90 -17.20 -19.37
CA ILE A 382 -12.95 -16.76 -20.31
C ILE A 382 -12.41 -16.73 -21.76
N GLU A 383 -11.16 -16.31 -21.97
CA GLU A 383 -10.51 -16.31 -23.29
C GLU A 383 -10.27 -17.76 -23.79
N LYS A 384 -9.81 -18.67 -22.92
CA LYS A 384 -9.68 -20.12 -23.20
C LYS A 384 -11.03 -20.78 -23.52
N GLU A 385 -12.08 -20.44 -22.78
CA GLU A 385 -13.45 -20.95 -23.00
C GLU A 385 -13.97 -20.54 -24.39
N ARG A 386 -13.86 -19.26 -24.74
CA ARG A 386 -14.31 -18.74 -26.04
C ARG A 386 -13.48 -19.23 -27.23
N THR A 387 -12.22 -19.62 -26.99
CA THR A 387 -11.35 -20.28 -27.97
C THR A 387 -11.68 -21.78 -28.11
N GLY A 388 -12.37 -22.37 -27.15
CA GLY A 388 -12.81 -23.77 -27.16
C GLY A 388 -11.82 -24.76 -26.53
N GLU A 389 -10.80 -24.31 -25.78
CA GLU A 389 -9.78 -25.19 -25.19
C GLU A 389 -10.38 -26.25 -24.26
N TYR A 390 -11.48 -25.94 -23.56
CA TYR A 390 -12.22 -26.87 -22.70
C TYR A 390 -13.16 -27.83 -23.47
N LEU A 391 -12.99 -27.96 -24.79
CA LEU A 391 -13.76 -28.84 -25.68
C LEU A 391 -15.28 -28.62 -25.62
N GLY A 392 -15.71 -27.37 -25.38
CA GLY A 392 -17.12 -27.00 -25.25
C GLY A 392 -17.82 -27.48 -23.97
N LYS A 393 -17.07 -27.98 -22.97
CA LYS A 393 -17.60 -28.35 -21.66
C LYS A 393 -17.80 -27.13 -20.77
N THR A 394 -18.79 -27.19 -19.88
CA THR A 394 -19.08 -26.15 -18.89
C THR A 394 -17.90 -25.91 -17.95
N VAL A 395 -17.35 -24.70 -17.97
CA VAL A 395 -16.30 -24.25 -17.05
C VAL A 395 -16.88 -24.01 -15.65
N GLN A 396 -16.10 -24.30 -14.61
CA GLN A 396 -16.46 -24.17 -13.19
C GLN A 396 -15.23 -23.77 -12.36
N VAL A 397 -15.44 -23.14 -11.19
CA VAL A 397 -14.36 -22.73 -10.27
C VAL A 397 -13.40 -23.87 -9.97
N VAL A 398 -13.95 -25.02 -9.54
CA VAL A 398 -13.19 -26.27 -9.42
C VAL A 398 -13.54 -27.18 -10.61
N PRO A 399 -12.58 -27.77 -11.33
CA PRO A 399 -11.13 -27.59 -11.18
C PRO A 399 -10.57 -26.42 -12.01
N HIS A 400 -11.33 -25.85 -12.96
CA HIS A 400 -10.74 -25.03 -14.04
C HIS A 400 -10.04 -23.73 -13.59
N ILE A 401 -10.55 -23.04 -12.56
CA ILE A 401 -9.87 -21.86 -11.98
C ILE A 401 -8.68 -22.31 -11.11
N THR A 402 -8.87 -23.39 -10.33
CA THR A 402 -7.84 -23.90 -9.42
C THR A 402 -6.65 -24.50 -10.17
N ASP A 403 -6.88 -25.11 -11.34
CA ASP A 403 -5.85 -25.59 -12.27
C ASP A 403 -5.13 -24.41 -12.93
N ALA A 404 -5.86 -23.39 -13.41
CA ALA A 404 -5.26 -22.20 -14.03
C ALA A 404 -4.35 -21.43 -13.06
N ILE A 405 -4.68 -21.40 -11.75
CA ILE A 405 -3.80 -20.86 -10.70
C ILE A 405 -2.54 -21.73 -10.55
N GLN A 406 -2.66 -23.06 -10.47
CA GLN A 406 -1.52 -23.98 -10.35
C GLN A 406 -0.58 -23.92 -11.58
N GLU A 407 -1.13 -23.91 -12.79
CA GLU A 407 -0.38 -23.71 -14.05
C GLU A 407 0.42 -22.39 -14.02
N TRP A 408 -0.18 -21.31 -13.49
CA TRP A 408 0.49 -20.02 -13.36
C TRP A 408 1.67 -20.08 -12.38
N VAL A 409 1.45 -20.65 -11.20
CA VAL A 409 2.45 -20.81 -10.14
C VAL A 409 3.66 -21.59 -10.67
N GLU A 410 3.43 -22.75 -11.30
CA GLU A 410 4.51 -23.59 -11.84
C GLU A 410 5.31 -22.88 -12.94
N ARG A 411 4.63 -22.15 -13.83
CA ARG A 411 5.26 -21.41 -14.93
C ARG A 411 6.15 -20.28 -14.43
N VAL A 412 5.70 -19.51 -13.44
CA VAL A 412 6.48 -18.41 -12.86
C VAL A 412 7.63 -18.94 -12.01
N ALA A 413 7.42 -20.00 -11.21
CA ALA A 413 8.48 -20.64 -10.43
C ALA A 413 9.59 -21.28 -11.28
N GLN A 414 9.33 -21.58 -12.55
CA GLN A 414 10.33 -22.03 -13.53
C GLN A 414 11.10 -20.89 -14.21
N THR A 415 10.57 -19.66 -14.17
CA THR A 415 11.14 -18.51 -14.89
C THR A 415 12.11 -17.74 -13.97
N PRO A 416 13.39 -17.57 -14.33
CA PRO A 416 14.34 -16.82 -13.51
C PRO A 416 14.06 -15.31 -13.59
N VAL A 417 13.95 -14.66 -12.42
CA VAL A 417 13.81 -13.19 -12.31
C VAL A 417 15.12 -12.44 -12.63
N GLN A 418 16.27 -13.08 -12.41
CA GLN A 418 17.60 -12.57 -12.76
C GLN A 418 18.52 -13.74 -13.13
N GLY A 419 19.36 -13.55 -14.16
CA GLY A 419 20.26 -14.59 -14.66
C GLY A 419 19.55 -15.71 -15.43
N SER A 420 20.22 -16.86 -15.57
CA SER A 420 19.77 -17.98 -16.42
C SER A 420 19.49 -19.29 -15.66
N SER A 421 19.70 -19.32 -14.34
CA SER A 421 19.52 -20.51 -13.49
C SER A 421 18.11 -20.54 -12.91
N LYS A 422 17.41 -21.67 -13.03
CA LYS A 422 16.06 -21.86 -12.47
C LYS A 422 16.05 -21.59 -10.95
N PRO A 423 15.06 -20.86 -10.41
CA PRO A 423 14.86 -20.72 -8.97
C PRO A 423 14.67 -22.05 -8.24
N GLN A 424 15.15 -22.11 -6.99
CA GLN A 424 15.00 -23.29 -6.12
C GLN A 424 13.80 -23.17 -5.18
N VAL A 425 13.49 -21.95 -4.73
CA VAL A 425 12.36 -21.66 -3.83
C VAL A 425 11.53 -20.54 -4.47
N CYS A 426 10.20 -20.68 -4.39
CA CYS A 426 9.24 -19.64 -4.75
C CYS A 426 8.56 -19.15 -3.46
N ILE A 427 8.68 -17.86 -3.16
CA ILE A 427 7.89 -17.22 -2.10
C ILE A 427 6.54 -16.87 -2.71
N ILE A 428 5.47 -17.46 -2.18
CA ILE A 428 4.09 -17.17 -2.58
C ILE A 428 3.41 -16.45 -1.43
N GLU A 429 2.98 -15.21 -1.67
CA GLU A 429 2.10 -14.47 -0.78
C GLU A 429 0.65 -14.67 -1.25
N LEU A 430 -0.26 -14.92 -0.29
CA LEU A 430 -1.71 -14.85 -0.52
C LEU A 430 -2.25 -13.57 0.13
N GLY A 431 -2.41 -12.52 -0.67
CA GLY A 431 -2.93 -11.22 -0.23
C GLY A 431 -4.46 -11.26 -0.02
N GLY A 432 -4.93 -10.55 1.01
CA GLY A 432 -6.32 -10.57 1.48
C GLY A 432 -6.41 -11.07 2.93
N THR A 433 -7.48 -11.78 3.28
CA THR A 433 -7.62 -12.46 4.57
C THR A 433 -8.00 -13.93 4.39
N ILE A 434 -7.92 -14.74 5.46
CA ILE A 434 -8.42 -16.11 5.42
C ILE A 434 -9.89 -16.15 5.86
N GLY A 435 -10.75 -16.76 5.04
CA GLY A 435 -12.20 -16.86 5.28
C GLY A 435 -13.06 -15.81 4.56
N ASP A 436 -12.46 -14.93 3.75
CA ASP A 436 -13.22 -14.12 2.78
C ASP A 436 -13.56 -14.93 1.51
N ILE A 437 -14.55 -14.44 0.76
CA ILE A 437 -15.04 -15.12 -0.47
C ILE A 437 -14.01 -15.03 -1.60
N GLU A 438 -13.20 -13.97 -1.61
CA GLU A 438 -12.22 -13.66 -2.65
C GLU A 438 -11.02 -14.62 -2.61
N GLY A 439 -10.61 -15.06 -1.41
CA GLY A 439 -9.54 -16.01 -1.17
C GLY A 439 -9.93 -17.48 -1.42
N MET A 440 -11.22 -17.85 -1.38
CA MET A 440 -11.66 -19.26 -1.49
C MET A 440 -11.08 -20.02 -2.70
N PRO A 441 -11.04 -19.46 -3.93
CA PRO A 441 -10.47 -20.16 -5.09
C PRO A 441 -8.95 -20.37 -4.98
N PHE A 442 -8.22 -19.43 -4.37
CA PHE A 442 -6.77 -19.56 -4.16
C PHE A 442 -6.44 -20.59 -3.10
N VAL A 443 -7.16 -20.59 -1.98
CA VAL A 443 -6.94 -21.55 -0.90
C VAL A 443 -7.22 -22.98 -1.39
N GLU A 444 -8.30 -23.21 -2.14
CA GLU A 444 -8.58 -24.52 -2.75
C GLU A 444 -7.52 -24.91 -3.80
N ALA A 445 -7.03 -23.95 -4.61
CA ALA A 445 -5.94 -24.22 -5.56
C ALA A 445 -4.65 -24.67 -4.85
N PHE A 446 -4.26 -24.01 -3.77
CA PHE A 446 -3.10 -24.41 -2.97
C PHE A 446 -3.34 -25.70 -2.18
N ARG A 447 -4.58 -25.95 -1.72
CA ARG A 447 -5.00 -27.22 -1.10
C ARG A 447 -4.84 -28.40 -2.06
N GLN A 448 -5.07 -28.21 -3.36
CA GLN A 448 -4.77 -29.22 -4.38
C GLN A 448 -3.26 -29.30 -4.66
N PHE A 449 -2.60 -28.15 -4.80
CA PHE A 449 -1.18 -28.04 -5.17
C PHE A 449 -0.23 -28.81 -4.24
N GLN A 450 -0.46 -28.77 -2.93
CA GLN A 450 0.38 -29.48 -1.94
C GLN A 450 0.48 -31.00 -2.21
N PHE A 451 -0.57 -31.62 -2.78
CA PHE A 451 -0.57 -33.04 -3.13
C PHE A 451 0.13 -33.31 -4.46
N ARG A 452 0.08 -32.34 -5.40
CA ARG A 452 0.75 -32.39 -6.71
C ARG A 452 2.27 -32.26 -6.59
N VAL A 453 2.76 -31.35 -5.75
CA VAL A 453 4.22 -31.13 -5.56
C VAL A 453 4.84 -31.98 -4.45
N LYS A 454 4.01 -32.70 -3.68
CA LYS A 454 4.34 -33.41 -2.42
C LYS A 454 4.67 -32.49 -1.23
N ARG A 455 4.61 -33.08 -0.03
CA ARG A 455 4.79 -32.39 1.26
C ARG A 455 6.14 -31.69 1.37
N GLU A 456 7.23 -32.33 0.95
CA GLU A 456 8.59 -31.79 1.08
C GLU A 456 8.86 -30.55 0.21
N ASN A 457 8.02 -30.26 -0.79
CA ASN A 457 8.17 -29.09 -1.68
C ASN A 457 7.16 -27.97 -1.40
N PHE A 458 6.38 -28.06 -0.31
CA PHE A 458 5.35 -27.09 0.05
C PHE A 458 5.38 -26.79 1.56
N CYS A 459 5.35 -25.52 1.94
CA CYS A 459 5.38 -25.08 3.34
C CYS A 459 4.42 -23.90 3.55
N VAL A 460 3.61 -23.95 4.62
CA VAL A 460 2.61 -22.92 4.94
C VAL A 460 3.04 -22.11 6.16
N ALA A 461 3.36 -20.82 5.96
CA ALA A 461 3.58 -19.87 7.05
C ALA A 461 2.34 -19.01 7.26
N HIS A 462 1.62 -19.22 8.36
CA HIS A 462 0.37 -18.50 8.66
C HIS A 462 0.63 -17.29 9.56
N VAL A 463 0.42 -16.09 9.03
CA VAL A 463 0.58 -14.83 9.77
C VAL A 463 -0.73 -14.49 10.50
N SER A 464 -0.64 -14.15 11.79
CA SER A 464 -1.82 -13.89 12.62
C SER A 464 -1.57 -12.79 13.66
N LEU A 465 -2.59 -11.98 13.95
CA LEU A 465 -2.52 -10.94 14.97
C LEU A 465 -2.92 -11.48 16.35
N VAL A 466 -2.05 -11.29 17.33
CA VAL A 466 -2.32 -11.49 18.77
C VAL A 466 -2.50 -10.11 19.41
N PRO A 467 -3.75 -9.59 19.48
CA PRO A 467 -4.00 -8.26 20.05
C PRO A 467 -3.77 -8.21 21.56
N LEU A 468 -3.38 -7.03 22.03
CA LEU A 468 -3.11 -6.71 23.44
C LEU A 468 -4.08 -5.60 23.90
N PRO A 469 -5.31 -5.92 24.36
CA PRO A 469 -6.28 -4.88 24.68
C PRO A 469 -5.81 -4.05 25.88
N LYS A 470 -5.66 -2.74 25.68
CA LYS A 470 -5.10 -1.80 26.68
C LYS A 470 -5.88 -1.76 27.99
N ALA A 471 -7.16 -2.14 27.98
CA ALA A 471 -8.01 -2.25 29.17
C ALA A 471 -7.79 -3.54 29.99
N THR A 472 -7.13 -4.56 29.45
CA THR A 472 -6.92 -5.86 30.13
C THR A 472 -5.46 -6.25 30.30
N GLY A 473 -4.52 -5.71 29.52
CA GLY A 473 -3.08 -6.01 29.62
C GLY A 473 -2.64 -7.42 29.18
N GLU A 474 -3.55 -8.40 29.16
CA GLU A 474 -3.28 -9.79 28.74
C GLU A 474 -3.37 -9.97 27.20
N PRO A 475 -2.39 -10.63 26.54
CA PRO A 475 -2.43 -10.91 25.10
C PRO A 475 -3.47 -11.97 24.74
N LYS A 476 -4.37 -11.66 23.80
CA LYS A 476 -5.54 -12.52 23.50
C LYS A 476 -5.32 -13.37 22.25
N THR A 477 -5.04 -14.66 22.46
CA THR A 477 -4.78 -15.68 21.41
C THR A 477 -6.00 -16.10 20.57
N LYS A 478 -7.22 -15.68 20.94
CA LYS A 478 -8.47 -16.17 20.33
C LYS A 478 -8.63 -15.89 18.83
N PRO A 479 -8.21 -14.73 18.27
CA PRO A 479 -8.23 -14.49 16.82
C PRO A 479 -7.37 -15.51 16.06
N THR A 480 -6.15 -15.79 16.54
CA THR A 480 -5.25 -16.82 15.96
C THR A 480 -5.88 -18.21 15.98
N GLN A 481 -6.52 -18.60 17.09
CA GLN A 481 -7.20 -19.89 17.21
C GLN A 481 -8.36 -20.02 16.20
N SER A 482 -9.13 -18.95 15.97
CA SER A 482 -10.21 -18.95 14.97
C SER A 482 -9.66 -18.98 13.54
N SER A 483 -8.62 -18.18 13.27
CA SER A 483 -7.99 -18.05 11.94
C SER A 483 -7.32 -19.38 11.50
N VAL A 484 -6.64 -20.07 12.41
CA VAL A 484 -6.04 -21.40 12.15
C VAL A 484 -7.09 -22.51 12.09
N ARG A 485 -8.27 -22.35 12.72
CA ARG A 485 -9.41 -23.24 12.48
C ARG A 485 -9.95 -23.07 11.06
N GLU A 486 -10.05 -21.84 10.56
CA GLU A 486 -10.54 -21.54 9.21
C GLU A 486 -9.59 -22.12 8.14
N LEU A 487 -8.30 -21.83 8.24
CA LEU A 487 -7.26 -22.37 7.34
C LEU A 487 -7.30 -23.91 7.24
N ARG A 488 -7.46 -24.59 8.39
CA ARG A 488 -7.61 -26.06 8.46
C ARG A 488 -8.96 -26.55 7.95
N GLY A 489 -10.03 -25.76 8.10
CA GLY A 489 -11.33 -26.03 7.48
C GLY A 489 -11.26 -26.04 5.95
N CYS A 490 -10.44 -25.16 5.37
CA CYS A 490 -10.10 -25.15 3.95
C CYS A 490 -9.01 -26.18 3.56
N GLY A 491 -8.59 -27.08 4.46
CA GLY A 491 -7.66 -28.16 4.17
C GLY A 491 -6.17 -27.80 4.04
N LEU A 492 -5.77 -26.59 4.46
CA LEU A 492 -4.36 -26.23 4.65
C LEU A 492 -3.97 -26.35 6.13
N SER A 493 -2.81 -26.92 6.41
CA SER A 493 -2.24 -26.96 7.77
C SER A 493 -1.04 -26.02 7.84
N PRO A 494 -0.94 -25.13 8.85
CA PRO A 494 0.24 -24.29 9.01
C PRO A 494 1.44 -25.13 9.48
N ASP A 495 2.57 -24.97 8.80
CA ASP A 495 3.87 -25.47 9.25
C ASP A 495 4.54 -24.49 10.21
N LEU A 496 4.32 -23.18 10.01
CA LEU A 496 4.74 -22.11 10.90
C LEU A 496 3.55 -21.20 11.25
N ILE A 497 3.50 -20.71 12.49
CA ILE A 497 2.55 -19.68 12.93
C ILE A 497 3.34 -18.44 13.34
N VAL A 498 3.15 -17.34 12.61
CA VAL A 498 3.82 -16.06 12.83
C VAL A 498 2.86 -15.12 13.53
N CYS A 499 3.04 -14.97 14.84
CA CYS A 499 2.22 -14.13 15.70
C CYS A 499 2.75 -12.68 15.72
N ARG A 500 2.05 -11.76 15.03
CA ARG A 500 2.27 -10.32 15.19
C ARG A 500 1.63 -9.81 16.50
N SER A 501 2.34 -8.95 17.22
CA SER A 501 1.94 -8.44 18.55
C SER A 501 2.52 -7.04 18.82
N GLU A 502 1.97 -6.29 19.80
CA GLU A 502 2.56 -5.00 20.22
C GLU A 502 3.83 -5.17 21.07
N LYS A 503 3.97 -6.30 21.77
CA LYS A 503 5.05 -6.63 22.71
C LYS A 503 5.41 -8.11 22.61
N PRO A 504 6.64 -8.53 22.96
CA PRO A 504 7.01 -9.95 23.05
C PRO A 504 6.02 -10.74 23.90
N ILE A 505 5.52 -11.88 23.38
CA ILE A 505 4.59 -12.76 24.11
C ILE A 505 5.35 -13.77 24.97
N GLY A 506 4.83 -14.07 26.15
CA GLY A 506 5.41 -15.07 27.07
C GLY A 506 5.30 -16.51 26.57
N LEU A 507 6.07 -17.42 27.17
CA LEU A 507 6.09 -18.84 26.82
C LEU A 507 4.71 -19.49 26.98
N GLU A 508 3.98 -19.16 28.05
CA GLU A 508 2.58 -19.55 28.28
C GLU A 508 1.66 -19.26 27.06
N VAL A 509 1.94 -18.18 26.32
CA VAL A 509 1.16 -17.74 25.17
C VAL A 509 1.54 -18.58 23.95
N LYS A 510 2.83 -18.90 23.78
CA LYS A 510 3.32 -19.81 22.74
C LYS A 510 2.78 -21.23 22.92
N GLU A 511 2.87 -21.78 24.13
CA GLU A 511 2.34 -23.10 24.48
C GLU A 511 0.82 -23.19 24.27
N LYS A 512 0.08 -22.16 24.69
CA LYS A 512 -1.36 -22.02 24.44
C LYS A 512 -1.68 -21.96 22.94
N ILE A 513 -0.87 -21.31 22.11
CA ILE A 513 -1.06 -21.30 20.66
C ILE A 513 -0.73 -22.67 20.06
N SER A 514 0.42 -23.27 20.40
CA SER A 514 0.82 -24.62 20.00
C SER A 514 -0.29 -25.65 20.28
N ASN A 515 -0.78 -25.71 21.53
CA ASN A 515 -1.82 -26.65 21.97
C ASN A 515 -3.18 -26.43 21.29
N PHE A 516 -3.61 -25.19 21.02
CA PHE A 516 -4.91 -24.94 20.35
C PHE A 516 -4.83 -24.98 18.81
N CYS A 517 -3.65 -24.79 18.23
CA CYS A 517 -3.43 -24.82 16.78
C CYS A 517 -2.91 -26.17 16.26
N HIS A 518 -2.46 -27.06 17.14
CA HIS A 518 -1.85 -28.37 16.84
C HIS A 518 -0.54 -28.24 16.03
N VAL A 519 0.35 -27.35 16.47
CA VAL A 519 1.70 -27.16 15.93
C VAL A 519 2.74 -27.29 17.04
N GLY A 520 4.01 -27.51 16.71
CA GLY A 520 5.09 -27.52 17.70
C GLY A 520 5.30 -26.15 18.37
N PRO A 521 5.83 -26.09 19.61
CA PRO A 521 6.10 -24.82 20.30
C PRO A 521 7.22 -24.00 19.63
N ASP A 522 8.14 -24.68 18.97
CA ASP A 522 9.17 -24.16 18.05
C ASP A 522 8.56 -23.43 16.84
N GLN A 523 7.42 -23.91 16.33
CA GLN A 523 6.73 -23.38 15.15
C GLN A 523 5.93 -22.10 15.45
N VAL A 524 5.85 -21.67 16.73
CA VAL A 524 5.16 -20.44 17.15
C VAL A 524 6.16 -19.29 17.25
N ILE A 525 6.30 -18.53 16.17
CA ILE A 525 7.22 -17.40 16.04
C ILE A 525 6.53 -16.13 16.55
N CYS A 526 7.16 -15.41 17.49
CA CYS A 526 6.66 -14.12 17.94
C CYS A 526 7.39 -12.98 17.22
N ILE A 527 6.64 -12.14 16.49
CA ILE A 527 7.14 -10.88 15.95
C ILE A 527 6.36 -9.77 16.64
N HIS A 528 7.05 -8.98 17.47
CA HIS A 528 6.47 -7.78 18.05
C HIS A 528 6.69 -6.59 17.12
N ASP A 529 6.03 -5.46 17.37
CA ASP A 529 6.29 -4.23 16.64
C ASP A 529 7.70 -3.71 16.98
N LEU A 530 8.54 -3.60 15.95
CA LEU A 530 9.98 -3.32 16.04
C LEU A 530 10.32 -1.89 15.64
N ASN A 531 11.39 -1.32 16.22
CA ASN A 531 11.92 0.01 15.91
C ASN A 531 12.18 0.23 14.40
N SER A 532 12.56 -0.85 13.68
CA SER A 532 12.80 -0.81 12.24
C SER A 532 12.53 -2.17 11.60
N ILE A 533 12.00 -2.13 10.38
CA ILE A 533 11.73 -3.30 9.52
C ILE A 533 12.97 -4.17 9.28
N TYR A 534 14.18 -3.61 9.41
CA TYR A 534 15.45 -4.34 9.23
C TYR A 534 15.80 -5.28 10.40
N HIS A 535 15.06 -5.23 11.51
CA HIS A 535 15.20 -6.20 12.61
C HIS A 535 14.42 -7.50 12.36
N VAL A 536 13.43 -7.52 11.46
CA VAL A 536 12.60 -8.71 11.21
C VAL A 536 13.42 -9.94 10.79
N PRO A 537 14.38 -9.86 9.84
CA PRO A 537 15.23 -11.01 9.50
C PRO A 537 16.12 -11.49 10.67
N LEU A 538 16.50 -10.58 11.57
CA LEU A 538 17.34 -10.87 12.73
C LEU A 538 16.53 -11.56 13.83
N LEU A 539 15.28 -11.15 14.04
CA LEU A 539 14.36 -11.82 14.97
C LEU A 539 13.95 -13.21 14.45
N MET A 540 13.85 -13.39 13.13
CA MET A 540 13.64 -14.71 12.51
C MET A 540 14.87 -15.63 12.65
N GLU A 541 16.11 -15.10 12.55
CA GLU A 541 17.33 -15.86 12.90
C GLU A 541 17.28 -16.32 14.37
N GLN A 542 16.91 -15.42 15.30
CA GLN A 542 16.82 -15.71 16.74
C GLN A 542 15.75 -16.74 17.12
N ASN A 543 14.68 -16.89 16.33
CA ASN A 543 13.62 -17.88 16.56
C ASN A 543 13.89 -19.23 15.85
N GLY A 544 15.08 -19.47 15.27
CA GLY A 544 15.45 -20.77 14.68
C GLY A 544 14.74 -21.13 13.36
N VAL A 545 14.16 -20.14 12.67
CA VAL A 545 13.33 -20.36 11.48
C VAL A 545 14.14 -20.91 10.29
N ILE A 546 15.45 -20.66 10.27
CA ILE A 546 16.37 -21.10 9.20
C ILE A 546 16.57 -22.62 9.26
N GLU A 547 16.79 -23.15 10.47
CA GLU A 547 16.89 -24.57 10.80
C GLU A 547 15.60 -25.29 10.39
N TYR A 548 14.46 -24.80 10.89
CA TYR A 548 13.14 -25.39 10.60
C TYR A 548 12.88 -25.50 9.11
N LEU A 549 13.08 -24.42 8.34
CA LEU A 549 12.86 -24.43 6.88
C LEU A 549 13.86 -25.35 6.16
N ASN A 550 15.09 -25.48 6.64
CA ASN A 550 16.07 -26.38 6.04
C ASN A 550 15.65 -27.85 6.18
N GLU A 551 15.16 -28.25 7.35
CA GLU A 551 14.63 -29.60 7.60
C GLU A 551 13.30 -29.83 6.87
N ARG A 552 12.35 -28.90 7.01
CA ARG A 552 10.99 -29.01 6.50
C ARG A 552 10.89 -29.05 4.97
N LEU A 553 11.82 -28.40 4.27
CA LEU A 553 11.91 -28.36 2.80
C LEU A 553 13.15 -29.11 2.24
N GLN A 554 13.89 -29.85 3.09
CA GLN A 554 15.07 -30.64 2.72
C GLN A 554 16.12 -29.85 1.90
N LEU A 555 16.33 -28.58 2.29
CA LEU A 555 17.24 -27.67 1.60
C LEU A 555 18.70 -27.98 1.97
N ASN A 556 19.61 -27.64 1.04
CA ASN A 556 21.06 -27.80 1.23
C ASN A 556 21.69 -26.44 1.55
N ILE A 557 21.26 -25.78 2.63
CA ILE A 557 21.73 -24.44 2.99
C ILE A 557 23.13 -24.51 3.61
N ASP A 558 24.08 -23.78 3.02
CA ASP A 558 25.42 -23.59 3.59
C ASP A 558 25.35 -22.62 4.79
N MET A 559 25.14 -23.20 5.97
CA MET A 559 25.08 -22.50 7.25
C MET A 559 26.34 -21.65 7.55
N SER A 560 27.51 -21.98 6.99
CA SER A 560 28.75 -21.20 7.22
C SER A 560 28.67 -19.77 6.68
N LYS A 561 27.74 -19.51 5.74
CA LYS A 561 27.49 -18.19 5.17
C LYS A 561 26.52 -17.33 5.99
N ARG A 562 25.77 -17.89 6.96
CA ARG A 562 24.73 -17.19 7.74
C ARG A 562 25.22 -15.87 8.31
N THR A 563 26.29 -15.91 9.11
CA THR A 563 26.81 -14.72 9.81
C THR A 563 27.21 -13.60 8.86
N LYS A 564 27.80 -13.95 7.69
CA LYS A 564 28.22 -13.00 6.65
C LYS A 564 27.04 -12.40 5.88
N CYS A 565 26.02 -13.21 5.58
CA CYS A 565 24.80 -12.75 4.92
C CYS A 565 24.02 -11.76 5.80
N LEU A 566 23.86 -12.08 7.08
CA LEU A 566 23.08 -11.27 8.02
C LEU A 566 23.84 -10.05 8.58
N GLN A 567 25.15 -9.94 8.33
CA GLN A 567 25.94 -8.79 8.78
C GLN A 567 25.42 -7.45 8.22
N HIS A 568 25.06 -7.41 6.93
CA HIS A 568 24.51 -6.19 6.32
C HIS A 568 23.20 -5.75 6.98
N TRP A 569 22.35 -6.69 7.37
CA TRP A 569 21.09 -6.42 8.06
C TRP A 569 21.33 -5.94 9.50
N ARG A 570 22.28 -6.53 10.23
CA ARG A 570 22.69 -6.06 11.57
C ARG A 570 23.24 -4.64 11.56
N ASP A 571 24.07 -4.31 10.56
CA ASP A 571 24.65 -2.97 10.44
C ASP A 571 23.62 -1.92 10.00
N LEU A 572 22.67 -2.28 9.14
CA LEU A 572 21.56 -1.41 8.72
C LEU A 572 20.54 -1.17 9.85
N ALA A 573 20.20 -2.22 10.60
CA ALA A 573 19.38 -2.14 11.81
C ALA A 573 20.03 -1.18 12.84
N ARG A 574 21.30 -1.46 13.22
CA ARG A 574 22.06 -0.61 14.16
C ARG A 574 22.09 0.86 13.72
N ARG A 575 22.37 1.15 12.43
CA ARG A 575 22.37 2.54 11.93
C ARG A 575 21.02 3.23 12.06
N THR A 576 19.92 2.49 11.92
CA THR A 576 18.57 3.06 12.07
C THR A 576 18.33 3.55 13.50
N GLU A 577 18.89 2.86 14.50
CA GLU A 577 18.75 3.19 15.92
C GLU A 577 19.79 4.21 16.42
N THR A 578 21.02 4.21 15.88
CA THR A 578 22.10 5.09 16.36
C THR A 578 22.08 6.51 15.78
N VAL A 579 21.36 6.75 14.68
CA VAL A 579 21.39 8.04 13.97
C VAL A 579 20.52 9.10 14.66
N ARG A 580 21.17 10.12 15.23
CA ARG A 580 20.53 11.18 16.04
C ARG A 580 20.30 12.51 15.32
N ARG A 581 21.18 12.89 14.38
CA ARG A 581 21.13 14.22 13.73
C ARG A 581 20.01 14.24 12.69
N GLU A 582 19.06 15.15 12.83
CA GLU A 582 17.84 15.17 12.02
C GLU A 582 18.04 15.82 10.63
N VAL A 583 17.10 15.58 9.72
CA VAL A 583 16.94 16.33 8.47
C VAL A 583 15.44 16.42 8.14
N SER A 584 14.94 17.64 7.94
CA SER A 584 13.53 17.94 7.73
C SER A 584 13.20 18.05 6.24
N ILE A 585 12.37 17.14 5.72
CA ILE A 585 11.98 17.12 4.30
C ILE A 585 10.47 17.32 4.17
N ALA A 586 10.08 18.40 3.49
CA ALA A 586 8.69 18.69 3.15
C ALA A 586 8.25 17.88 1.93
N ILE A 587 7.16 17.11 2.05
CA ILE A 587 6.51 16.42 0.93
C ILE A 587 5.21 17.17 0.59
N VAL A 588 5.20 17.86 -0.55
CA VAL A 588 4.06 18.71 -0.99
C VAL A 588 3.08 17.88 -1.82
N GLY A 589 2.21 17.14 -1.13
CA GLY A 589 1.35 16.09 -1.68
C GLY A 589 -0.13 16.48 -1.85
N LYS A 590 -0.85 15.65 -2.62
CA LYS A 590 -2.31 15.73 -2.84
C LYS A 590 -3.12 14.97 -1.78
N TYR A 591 -2.46 14.08 -1.02
CA TYR A 591 -3.04 13.20 -0.01
C TYR A 591 -2.11 13.12 1.21
N THR A 592 -2.33 13.95 2.24
CA THR A 592 -1.49 13.96 3.45
C THR A 592 -1.99 13.07 4.59
N LYS A 593 -3.26 12.65 4.54
CA LYS A 593 -3.91 11.85 5.59
C LYS A 593 -3.65 10.35 5.46
N PHE A 594 -3.15 9.90 4.31
CA PHE A 594 -2.81 8.50 4.03
C PHE A 594 -1.34 8.45 3.60
N ALA A 595 -0.46 7.98 4.49
CA ALA A 595 0.97 7.85 4.19
C ALA A 595 1.23 6.85 3.06
N ASP A 596 0.33 5.87 2.91
CA ASP A 596 0.43 4.78 1.94
C ASP A 596 0.41 5.27 0.47
N SER A 597 -0.23 6.41 0.20
CA SER A 597 -0.21 7.09 -1.12
C SER A 597 1.18 7.60 -1.54
N TYR A 598 2.17 7.57 -0.65
CA TYR A 598 3.57 7.96 -0.90
C TYR A 598 4.59 6.94 -0.33
N ALA A 599 4.17 5.70 -0.10
CA ALA A 599 4.98 4.71 0.60
C ALA A 599 6.34 4.42 -0.07
N SER A 600 6.45 4.43 -1.40
CA SER A 600 7.73 4.27 -2.10
C SER A 600 8.64 5.48 -1.89
N VAL A 601 8.07 6.69 -1.94
CA VAL A 601 8.80 7.95 -1.73
C VAL A 601 9.34 8.03 -0.30
N VAL A 602 8.54 7.63 0.69
CA VAL A 602 8.94 7.51 2.11
C VAL A 602 10.09 6.52 2.27
N LYS A 603 9.95 5.29 1.73
CA LYS A 603 10.99 4.26 1.78
C LYS A 603 12.28 4.72 1.09
N ALA A 604 12.18 5.41 -0.05
CA ALA A 604 13.33 5.94 -0.78
C ALA A 604 14.07 7.08 -0.05
N LEU A 605 13.34 7.99 0.60
CA LEU A 605 13.92 9.00 1.50
C LEU A 605 14.59 8.35 2.71
N GLN A 606 13.99 7.31 3.31
CA GLN A 606 14.58 6.58 4.43
C GLN A 606 15.92 5.93 4.03
N HIS A 607 15.99 5.25 2.88
CA HIS A 607 17.25 4.67 2.38
C HIS A 607 18.33 5.75 2.19
N ALA A 608 17.97 6.91 1.61
CA ALA A 608 18.89 8.03 1.39
C ALA A 608 19.35 8.68 2.71
N ALA A 609 18.46 8.82 3.69
CA ALA A 609 18.76 9.40 5.00
C ALA A 609 19.66 8.49 5.85
N LEU A 610 19.41 7.17 5.85
CA LEU A 610 20.29 6.19 6.48
C LEU A 610 21.69 6.19 5.87
N ALA A 611 21.79 6.27 4.54
CA ALA A 611 23.08 6.39 3.84
C ALA A 611 23.82 7.70 4.15
N ALA A 612 23.11 8.81 4.39
CA ALA A 612 23.68 10.09 4.82
C ALA A 612 23.97 10.16 6.33
N ASN A 613 23.53 9.17 7.12
CA ASN A 613 23.43 9.18 8.57
C ASN A 613 22.68 10.41 9.09
N ARG A 614 21.40 10.54 8.67
CA ARG A 614 20.45 11.53 9.17
C ARG A 614 19.12 10.87 9.54
N LYS A 615 18.52 11.33 10.64
CA LYS A 615 17.18 10.91 11.10
C LYS A 615 16.16 11.70 10.29
N LEU A 616 15.46 11.02 9.40
CA LEU A 616 14.50 11.63 8.50
C LEU A 616 13.26 12.12 9.27
N VAL A 617 13.01 13.42 9.24
CA VAL A 617 11.77 14.04 9.72
C VAL A 617 10.92 14.40 8.50
N LEU A 618 9.77 13.74 8.35
CA LEU A 618 8.88 13.95 7.21
C LEU A 618 7.77 14.94 7.53
N VAL A 619 7.73 16.02 6.75
CA VAL A 619 6.76 17.10 6.89
C VAL A 619 5.77 17.00 5.72
N PHE A 620 4.71 16.21 5.90
CA PHE A 620 3.63 16.12 4.91
C PHE A 620 2.84 17.43 4.86
N ILE A 621 2.76 18.03 3.67
CA ILE A 621 2.08 19.31 3.39
C ILE A 621 1.06 19.08 2.29
N GLU A 622 -0.19 19.53 2.51
CA GLU A 622 -1.27 19.36 1.53
C GLU A 622 -1.24 20.52 0.54
N SER A 623 -1.02 20.25 -0.74
CA SER A 623 -0.78 21.32 -1.71
C SER A 623 -1.97 22.27 -1.88
N CYS A 624 -3.21 21.79 -1.72
CA CYS A 624 -4.41 22.63 -1.66
C CYS A 624 -4.35 23.69 -0.54
N GLN A 625 -3.68 23.39 0.58
CA GLN A 625 -3.55 24.33 1.70
C GLN A 625 -2.53 25.45 1.43
N LEU A 626 -1.73 25.34 0.36
CA LEU A 626 -0.83 26.41 -0.13
C LEU A 626 -1.47 27.30 -1.20
N GLU A 627 -2.72 27.03 -1.60
CA GLU A 627 -3.43 27.74 -2.66
C GLU A 627 -4.19 28.98 -2.14
N GLN A 628 -4.47 29.92 -3.04
CA GLN A 628 -5.06 31.23 -2.71
C GLN A 628 -6.43 31.11 -2.04
N GLU A 629 -7.20 30.09 -2.40
CA GLU A 629 -8.53 29.81 -1.84
C GLU A 629 -8.44 29.53 -0.34
N THR A 630 -7.48 28.70 0.10
CA THR A 630 -7.27 28.40 1.52
C THR A 630 -6.81 29.63 2.32
N LEU A 631 -6.09 30.57 1.71
CA LEU A 631 -5.77 31.86 2.36
C LEU A 631 -7.01 32.73 2.59
N VAL A 632 -8.10 32.55 1.83
CA VAL A 632 -9.36 33.28 2.00
C VAL A 632 -10.32 32.53 2.93
N SER A 633 -10.44 31.21 2.80
CA SER A 633 -11.39 30.39 3.57
C SER A 633 -10.88 29.98 4.95
N GLU A 634 -9.62 29.56 5.06
CA GLU A 634 -9.02 29.04 6.29
C GLU A 634 -7.56 29.52 6.49
N PRO A 635 -7.34 30.83 6.75
CA PRO A 635 -6.00 31.42 6.85
C PRO A 635 -5.06 30.69 7.82
N SER A 636 -5.60 30.15 8.92
CA SER A 636 -4.84 29.43 9.95
C SER A 636 -4.18 28.14 9.44
N LYS A 637 -4.82 27.44 8.50
CA LYS A 637 -4.22 26.26 7.84
C LYS A 637 -3.12 26.70 6.88
N TYR A 638 -3.43 27.68 6.03
CA TYR A 638 -2.49 28.23 5.05
C TYR A 638 -1.16 28.65 5.69
N HIS A 639 -1.18 29.51 6.71
CA HIS A 639 0.05 30.00 7.34
C HIS A 639 0.83 28.90 8.08
N LYS A 640 0.15 27.93 8.69
CA LYS A 640 0.78 26.78 9.35
C LYS A 640 1.54 25.90 8.36
N GLU A 641 0.95 25.61 7.22
CA GLU A 641 1.58 24.77 6.19
C GLU A 641 2.72 25.52 5.48
N TRP A 642 2.58 26.82 5.25
CA TRP A 642 3.68 27.66 4.76
C TRP A 642 4.84 27.75 5.74
N GLN A 643 4.60 27.90 7.06
CA GLN A 643 5.65 27.85 8.06
C GLN A 643 6.41 26.52 8.00
N ARG A 644 5.70 25.39 7.98
CA ARG A 644 6.28 24.04 7.87
C ARG A 644 7.12 23.84 6.60
N LEU A 645 6.73 24.49 5.49
CA LEU A 645 7.51 24.50 4.23
C LEU A 645 8.81 25.33 4.34
N CYS A 646 8.74 26.49 5.00
CA CYS A 646 9.90 27.38 5.23
C CYS A 646 10.94 26.76 6.16
N ASP A 647 10.48 26.10 7.23
CA ASP A 647 11.31 25.49 8.27
C ASP A 647 12.00 24.19 7.81
N SER A 648 11.59 23.60 6.68
CA SER A 648 12.16 22.35 6.15
C SER A 648 13.48 22.57 5.40
N ASP A 649 14.43 21.65 5.52
CA ASP A 649 15.77 21.71 4.90
C ASP A 649 15.74 21.40 3.41
N GLY A 650 14.77 20.60 2.96
CA GLY A 650 14.55 20.24 1.56
C GLY A 650 13.07 20.04 1.23
N ILE A 651 12.72 20.18 -0.05
CA ILE A 651 11.36 20.10 -0.57
C ILE A 651 11.29 19.01 -1.63
N LEU A 652 10.31 18.12 -1.51
CA LEU A 652 9.99 17.10 -2.51
C LEU A 652 8.57 17.31 -3.03
N VAL A 653 8.46 17.42 -4.36
CA VAL A 653 7.18 17.54 -5.06
C VAL A 653 6.93 16.23 -5.82
N PRO A 654 6.13 15.30 -5.26
CA PRO A 654 5.94 13.98 -5.85
C PRO A 654 5.02 14.06 -7.07
N GLY A 655 4.82 12.92 -7.74
CA GLY A 655 3.85 12.75 -8.81
C GLY A 655 2.39 13.07 -8.40
N GLY A 656 1.49 12.96 -9.38
CA GLY A 656 0.07 13.21 -9.21
C GLY A 656 -0.67 13.21 -10.54
N PHE A 657 -1.95 13.56 -10.50
CA PHE A 657 -2.84 13.63 -11.65
C PHE A 657 -4.01 14.58 -11.35
N GLY A 658 -4.55 15.23 -12.38
CA GLY A 658 -5.65 16.18 -12.31
C GLY A 658 -5.30 17.53 -11.65
N SER A 659 -6.20 18.49 -11.81
CA SER A 659 -6.01 19.90 -11.42
C SER A 659 -5.84 20.17 -9.93
N ARG A 660 -6.49 19.39 -9.05
CA ARG A 660 -6.57 19.67 -7.60
C ARG A 660 -5.18 19.70 -6.95
N GLY A 661 -4.79 20.88 -6.44
CA GLY A 661 -3.54 21.07 -5.71
C GLY A 661 -2.33 21.38 -6.58
N MET A 662 -2.50 21.70 -7.87
CA MET A 662 -1.39 22.01 -8.78
C MET A 662 -0.79 23.40 -8.55
N GLU A 663 -1.61 24.42 -8.30
CA GLU A 663 -1.14 25.80 -8.08
C GLU A 663 -0.35 25.89 -6.77
N GLY A 664 -0.72 25.09 -5.75
CA GLY A 664 0.06 24.94 -4.52
C GLY A 664 1.43 24.30 -4.74
N LYS A 665 1.54 23.31 -5.63
CA LYS A 665 2.83 22.73 -6.04
C LYS A 665 3.68 23.75 -6.81
N ILE A 666 3.09 24.51 -7.73
CA ILE A 666 3.77 25.59 -8.46
C ILE A 666 4.33 26.64 -7.48
N ARG A 667 3.55 27.03 -6.45
CA ARG A 667 3.99 27.95 -5.39
C ARG A 667 5.13 27.38 -4.54
N ALA A 668 5.11 26.09 -4.21
CA ALA A 668 6.21 25.44 -3.51
C ALA A 668 7.51 25.37 -4.35
N CYS A 669 7.40 25.05 -5.65
CA CYS A 669 8.55 25.11 -6.58
C CYS A 669 9.16 26.52 -6.65
N ARG A 670 8.30 27.56 -6.68
CA ARG A 670 8.74 28.97 -6.68
C ARG A 670 9.50 29.30 -5.41
N TRP A 671 8.92 28.96 -4.26
CA TRP A 671 9.52 29.19 -2.96
C TRP A 671 10.90 28.54 -2.83
N ALA A 672 11.03 27.28 -3.29
CA ALA A 672 12.30 26.57 -3.31
C ALA A 672 13.35 27.33 -4.14
N ARG A 673 13.01 27.66 -5.40
CA ARG A 673 13.86 28.37 -6.35
C ARG A 673 14.32 29.75 -5.85
N GLU A 674 13.42 30.50 -5.22
CA GLU A 674 13.71 31.88 -4.77
C GLU A 674 14.52 31.94 -3.47
N ASN A 675 14.41 30.91 -2.61
CA ASN A 675 15.14 30.83 -1.34
C ASN A 675 16.33 29.84 -1.36
N GLN A 676 16.71 29.34 -2.54
CA GLN A 676 17.83 28.41 -2.72
C GLN A 676 17.69 27.09 -1.93
N LYS A 677 16.45 26.70 -1.58
CA LYS A 677 16.15 25.48 -0.79
C LYS A 677 16.22 24.24 -1.70
N PRO A 678 17.00 23.19 -1.35
CA PRO A 678 17.09 21.94 -2.10
C PRO A 678 15.73 21.36 -2.51
N MET A 679 15.55 21.04 -3.79
CA MET A 679 14.28 20.60 -4.37
C MET A 679 14.44 19.37 -5.27
N LEU A 680 13.55 18.38 -5.10
CA LEU A 680 13.36 17.25 -6.02
C LEU A 680 11.90 17.18 -6.51
N GLY A 681 11.68 17.41 -7.80
CA GLY A 681 10.41 17.15 -8.47
C GLY A 681 10.38 15.76 -9.12
N ILE A 682 9.28 15.03 -8.97
CA ILE A 682 9.09 13.69 -9.58
C ILE A 682 7.83 13.71 -10.45
N CYS A 683 7.95 13.28 -11.71
CA CYS A 683 6.85 13.24 -12.69
C CYS A 683 6.14 14.61 -12.78
N LEU A 684 4.91 14.74 -12.29
CA LEU A 684 4.17 16.01 -12.18
C LEU A 684 4.97 17.13 -11.47
N GLY A 685 5.90 16.78 -10.58
CA GLY A 685 6.81 17.76 -9.95
C GLY A 685 7.76 18.46 -10.94
N LEU A 686 8.22 17.78 -11.99
CA LEU A 686 8.97 18.40 -13.09
C LEU A 686 8.09 19.37 -13.86
N GLN A 687 6.87 18.95 -14.20
CA GLN A 687 5.91 19.76 -14.96
C GLN A 687 5.53 21.03 -14.19
N ALA A 688 5.28 20.92 -12.88
CA ALA A 688 5.02 22.06 -12.00
C ALA A 688 6.22 23.02 -11.92
N ALA A 689 7.45 22.52 -11.86
CA ALA A 689 8.66 23.34 -11.85
C ALA A 689 8.90 24.08 -13.19
N VAL A 690 8.62 23.43 -14.32
CA VAL A 690 8.72 24.05 -15.66
C VAL A 690 7.66 25.14 -15.86
N ILE A 691 6.41 24.89 -15.43
CA ILE A 691 5.31 25.88 -15.46
C ILE A 691 5.61 27.08 -14.54
N GLU A 692 6.12 26.83 -13.33
CA GLU A 692 6.57 27.88 -12.42
C GLU A 692 7.61 28.81 -13.08
N PHE A 693 8.65 28.20 -13.66
CA PHE A 693 9.75 28.93 -14.27
C PHE A 693 9.29 29.75 -15.48
N ALA A 694 8.44 29.20 -16.35
CA ALA A 694 7.86 29.95 -17.46
C ALA A 694 7.02 31.14 -16.98
N ARG A 695 6.15 30.95 -15.99
CA ARG A 695 5.32 32.03 -15.42
C ARG A 695 6.16 33.14 -14.76
N ASN A 696 7.24 32.81 -14.06
CA ASN A 696 7.95 33.77 -13.21
C ASN A 696 9.30 34.27 -13.73
N LYS A 697 9.98 33.54 -14.62
CA LYS A 697 11.24 33.96 -15.27
C LYS A 697 11.05 34.34 -16.74
N LEU A 698 10.23 33.63 -17.50
CA LEU A 698 9.92 33.99 -18.90
C LEU A 698 8.74 34.98 -19.04
N GLY A 699 7.97 35.19 -17.96
CA GLY A 699 6.81 36.09 -17.96
C GLY A 699 5.55 35.53 -18.62
N LEU A 700 5.56 34.26 -19.06
CA LEU A 700 4.43 33.59 -19.71
C LEU A 700 3.35 33.22 -18.69
N LYS A 701 2.54 34.21 -18.26
CA LYS A 701 1.60 34.08 -17.13
C LYS A 701 0.46 33.08 -17.36
N ASP A 702 0.07 32.89 -18.62
CA ASP A 702 -0.95 31.93 -19.07
C ASP A 702 -0.41 30.50 -19.22
N ALA A 703 0.92 30.30 -19.18
CA ALA A 703 1.54 29.01 -19.45
C ALA A 703 1.03 27.92 -18.51
N ASN A 704 0.63 26.78 -19.08
CA ASN A 704 0.00 25.69 -18.34
C ASN A 704 0.24 24.31 -19.00
N THR A 705 -0.23 23.26 -18.32
CA THR A 705 -0.35 21.90 -18.90
C THR A 705 -1.73 21.72 -19.54
N THR A 706 -1.77 21.05 -20.70
CA THR A 706 -3.04 20.67 -21.36
C THR A 706 -3.82 19.59 -20.60
N GLU A 707 -3.28 19.03 -19.52
CA GLU A 707 -4.05 18.21 -18.57
C GLU A 707 -5.09 19.03 -17.79
N ILE A 708 -4.80 20.32 -17.54
CA ILE A 708 -5.57 21.19 -16.65
C ILE A 708 -6.28 22.29 -17.44
N ASP A 709 -5.59 22.88 -18.41
CA ASP A 709 -6.15 23.88 -19.32
C ASP A 709 -5.77 23.51 -20.76
N PRO A 710 -6.66 22.82 -21.50
CA PRO A 710 -6.44 22.50 -22.91
C PRO A 710 -6.50 23.71 -23.85
N GLN A 711 -6.83 24.92 -23.35
CA GLN A 711 -7.05 26.13 -24.17
C GLN A 711 -6.02 27.25 -23.90
N THR A 712 -4.99 27.00 -23.07
CA THR A 712 -3.90 27.94 -22.82
C THR A 712 -3.20 28.37 -24.12
N GLY A 713 -2.91 29.68 -24.25
CA GLY A 713 -2.12 30.20 -25.37
C GLY A 713 -0.67 29.70 -25.37
N ASN A 714 -0.13 29.40 -24.19
CA ASN A 714 1.20 28.86 -23.98
C ASN A 714 1.15 27.44 -23.42
N ALA A 715 0.71 26.49 -24.25
CA ALA A 715 0.71 25.04 -23.99
C ALA A 715 2.13 24.48 -23.81
N LEU A 716 2.66 24.63 -22.60
CA LEU A 716 4.05 24.36 -22.21
C LEU A 716 4.30 22.88 -21.93
N VAL A 717 3.27 22.18 -21.47
CA VAL A 717 3.25 20.73 -21.22
C VAL A 717 2.04 20.15 -21.96
N ILE A 718 2.26 19.11 -22.77
CA ILE A 718 1.30 18.56 -23.75
C ILE A 718 1.18 17.04 -23.64
N ASP A 719 0.03 16.46 -23.98
CA ASP A 719 -0.12 14.99 -24.10
C ASP A 719 0.72 14.51 -25.29
N MET A 720 1.75 13.70 -25.04
CA MET A 720 2.67 13.19 -26.08
C MET A 720 2.78 11.65 -26.01
N PRO A 721 1.66 10.94 -26.14
CA PRO A 721 1.59 9.51 -25.90
C PRO A 721 2.46 8.71 -26.88
N GLU A 722 2.93 7.56 -26.41
CA GLU A 722 3.75 6.65 -27.19
C GLU A 722 2.89 5.83 -28.16
N HIS A 723 3.43 5.57 -29.35
CA HIS A 723 2.75 4.83 -30.41
C HIS A 723 3.60 3.61 -30.78
N HIS A 724 3.37 2.50 -30.09
CA HIS A 724 4.12 1.26 -30.28
C HIS A 724 3.51 0.39 -31.40
N THR A 725 4.34 -0.20 -32.25
CA THR A 725 3.89 -1.13 -33.30
C THR A 725 3.11 -2.29 -32.69
N GLY A 726 1.84 -2.46 -33.09
CA GLY A 726 0.94 -3.48 -32.57
C GLY A 726 0.03 -3.03 -31.42
N GLN A 727 0.17 -1.78 -30.93
CA GLN A 727 -0.79 -1.15 -30.02
C GLN A 727 -1.57 -0.06 -30.77
N LEU A 728 -2.88 0.06 -30.48
CA LEU A 728 -3.76 1.03 -31.13
C LEU A 728 -4.04 2.23 -30.21
N GLY A 729 -4.00 3.44 -30.79
CA GLY A 729 -4.18 4.69 -30.05
C GLY A 729 -2.91 5.16 -29.33
N GLY A 730 -3.04 6.27 -28.60
CA GLY A 730 -1.95 6.84 -27.81
C GLY A 730 -1.78 6.10 -26.47
N THR A 731 -0.62 5.49 -26.26
CA THR A 731 -0.31 4.70 -25.06
C THR A 731 0.52 5.48 -24.02
N MET A 732 0.43 5.09 -22.75
CA MET A 732 1.16 5.74 -21.65
C MET A 732 2.66 5.44 -21.72
N ARG A 733 3.52 6.44 -21.43
CA ARG A 733 4.96 6.22 -21.22
C ARG A 733 5.16 5.51 -19.89
N LEU A 734 5.27 4.19 -19.99
CA LEU A 734 5.18 3.24 -18.89
C LEU A 734 6.33 2.23 -18.92
N GLY A 735 6.74 1.77 -17.73
CA GLY A 735 7.82 0.78 -17.55
C GLY A 735 9.22 1.37 -17.62
N LYS A 736 10.22 0.51 -17.75
CA LYS A 736 11.62 0.94 -17.84
C LYS A 736 11.89 1.59 -19.20
N ARG A 737 12.55 2.76 -19.20
CA ARG A 737 13.02 3.44 -20.42
C ARG A 737 14.45 3.92 -20.27
N THR A 738 15.15 4.01 -21.39
CA THR A 738 16.53 4.52 -21.45
C THR A 738 16.50 6.04 -21.54
N THR A 739 17.06 6.70 -20.54
CA THR A 739 17.31 8.15 -20.50
C THR A 739 18.78 8.41 -20.81
N VAL A 740 19.08 9.29 -21.78
CA VAL A 740 20.44 9.56 -22.28
C VAL A 740 20.90 10.95 -21.84
N PHE A 741 22.07 11.04 -21.21
CA PHE A 741 22.63 12.32 -20.79
C PHE A 741 23.20 13.12 -21.97
N SER A 742 22.95 14.42 -21.98
CA SER A 742 23.48 15.36 -22.97
C SER A 742 25.02 15.39 -22.96
N GLU A 743 25.64 15.24 -24.13
CA GLU A 743 27.10 15.19 -24.24
C GLU A 743 27.76 16.50 -23.78
N GLY A 744 28.94 16.41 -23.17
CA GLY A 744 29.63 17.56 -22.56
C GLY A 744 28.96 18.17 -21.32
N CYS A 745 27.71 17.82 -21.00
CA CYS A 745 26.98 18.45 -19.91
C CYS A 745 27.55 18.08 -18.52
N THR A 746 27.86 19.11 -17.74
CA THR A 746 28.17 19.00 -16.31
C THR A 746 26.87 18.98 -15.52
N SER A 747 26.48 17.79 -15.07
CA SER A 747 25.24 17.53 -14.32
C SER A 747 25.56 16.91 -12.96
N ILE A 748 24.88 17.39 -11.92
CA ILE A 748 24.93 16.84 -10.56
C ILE A 748 24.36 15.42 -10.57
N ILE A 749 23.19 15.22 -11.18
CA ILE A 749 22.55 13.90 -11.25
C ILE A 749 23.44 12.89 -11.98
N ARG A 750 24.03 13.28 -13.12
CA ARG A 750 24.96 12.43 -13.86
C ARG A 750 26.15 11.97 -13.01
N GLN A 751 26.69 12.83 -12.15
CA GLN A 751 27.77 12.48 -11.22
C GLN A 751 27.29 11.52 -10.12
N LEU A 752 26.09 11.74 -9.57
CA LEU A 752 25.50 10.85 -8.55
C LEU A 752 25.20 9.44 -9.07
N TYR A 753 24.85 9.28 -10.36
CA TYR A 753 24.75 7.98 -11.04
C TYR A 753 26.12 7.38 -11.45
N GLY A 754 27.25 8.04 -11.16
CA GLY A 754 28.59 7.52 -11.46
C GLY A 754 29.16 7.89 -12.83
N ASN A 755 28.69 8.99 -13.44
CA ASN A 755 29.06 9.49 -14.76
C ASN A 755 28.78 8.56 -15.98
N PRO A 756 27.64 7.85 -16.06
CA PRO A 756 27.31 7.05 -17.23
C PRO A 756 27.00 7.93 -18.46
N LYS A 757 26.78 7.28 -19.62
CA LYS A 757 26.20 7.93 -20.82
C LYS A 757 24.66 7.92 -20.79
N SER A 758 24.06 6.88 -20.25
CA SER A 758 22.62 6.69 -20.12
C SER A 758 22.29 5.95 -18.82
N ILE A 759 21.05 6.07 -18.37
CA ILE A 759 20.47 5.33 -17.25
C ILE A 759 19.16 4.68 -17.69
N GLU A 760 18.72 3.67 -16.94
CA GLU A 760 17.44 3.00 -17.13
C GLU A 760 16.60 3.20 -15.87
N GLU A 761 15.47 3.87 -16.00
CA GLU A 761 14.56 4.22 -14.89
C GLU A 761 13.11 3.93 -15.28
N ARG A 762 12.20 3.90 -14.30
CA ARG A 762 10.79 3.53 -14.53
C ARG A 762 9.89 4.77 -14.67
N HIS A 763 9.05 4.78 -15.70
CA HIS A 763 8.14 5.88 -16.04
C HIS A 763 6.68 5.48 -15.82
N ARG A 764 5.82 6.47 -15.55
CA ARG A 764 4.36 6.33 -15.44
C ARG A 764 3.66 7.66 -15.72
N HIS A 765 3.69 8.10 -16.98
CA HIS A 765 3.09 9.40 -17.37
C HIS A 765 2.68 9.45 -18.84
N ARG A 766 2.05 10.56 -19.22
CA ARG A 766 1.56 10.85 -20.58
C ARG A 766 1.98 12.22 -21.11
N TYR A 767 2.06 13.18 -20.19
CA TYR A 767 2.31 14.59 -20.49
C TYR A 767 3.81 14.90 -20.48
N GLU A 768 4.27 15.61 -21.50
CA GLU A 768 5.67 15.95 -21.75
C GLU A 768 5.86 17.45 -21.90
N VAL A 769 7.07 17.94 -21.60
CA VAL A 769 7.46 19.32 -21.89
C VAL A 769 7.45 19.52 -23.42
N ASN A 770 6.71 20.52 -23.89
CA ASN A 770 6.57 20.82 -25.31
C ASN A 770 7.92 21.31 -25.89
N PRO A 771 8.55 20.58 -26.85
CA PRO A 771 9.89 20.90 -27.36
C PRO A 771 10.02 22.31 -27.96
N LYS A 772 8.91 22.92 -28.38
CA LYS A 772 8.87 24.31 -28.88
C LYS A 772 9.44 25.33 -27.87
N TYR A 773 9.25 25.12 -26.57
CA TYR A 773 9.68 26.06 -25.52
C TYR A 773 11.03 25.70 -24.88
N VAL A 774 11.59 24.52 -25.19
CA VAL A 774 12.87 24.04 -24.63
C VAL A 774 14.01 25.04 -24.81
N PRO A 775 14.29 25.59 -26.01
CA PRO A 775 15.38 26.55 -26.19
C PRO A 775 15.26 27.81 -25.33
N GLN A 776 14.03 28.32 -25.16
CA GLN A 776 13.76 29.52 -24.35
C GLN A 776 14.00 29.26 -22.85
N LEU A 777 13.68 28.06 -22.36
CA LEU A 777 13.94 27.63 -20.98
C LEU A 777 15.46 27.50 -20.71
N GLU A 778 16.21 26.91 -21.65
CA GLU A 778 17.66 26.71 -21.52
C GLU A 778 18.46 28.01 -21.54
N GLU A 779 18.09 28.95 -22.42
CA GLU A 779 18.68 30.30 -22.50
C GLU A 779 18.62 31.01 -21.13
N HIS A 780 17.49 30.88 -20.44
CA HIS A 780 17.25 31.50 -19.14
C HIS A 780 17.78 30.68 -17.94
N GLY A 781 18.44 29.55 -18.19
CA GLY A 781 19.21 28.78 -17.20
C GLY A 781 18.57 27.48 -16.69
N MET A 782 17.38 27.11 -17.17
CA MET A 782 16.76 25.81 -16.87
C MET A 782 17.27 24.77 -17.88
N ARG A 783 18.31 24.00 -17.52
CA ARG A 783 19.01 23.10 -18.46
C ARG A 783 18.35 21.72 -18.51
N PHE A 784 18.21 21.15 -19.70
CA PHE A 784 17.78 19.77 -19.89
C PHE A 784 19.00 18.86 -20.00
N VAL A 785 19.34 18.19 -18.89
CA VAL A 785 20.61 17.45 -18.77
C VAL A 785 20.52 16.03 -19.32
N ALA A 786 19.32 15.52 -19.55
CA ALA A 786 19.07 14.23 -20.20
C ALA A 786 17.72 14.19 -20.93
N THR A 787 17.65 13.38 -21.99
CA THR A 787 16.50 13.22 -22.88
C THR A 787 16.12 11.74 -23.05
N ASP A 788 15.02 11.46 -23.76
CA ASP A 788 14.81 10.15 -24.36
C ASP A 788 15.83 9.87 -25.48
N VAL A 789 15.83 8.64 -26.00
CA VAL A 789 16.75 8.16 -27.06
C VAL A 789 16.61 8.99 -28.34
N ASP A 790 15.38 9.37 -28.69
CA ASP A 790 15.06 10.15 -29.89
C ASP A 790 15.32 11.65 -29.72
N LYS A 791 15.67 12.10 -28.51
CA LYS A 791 15.88 13.50 -28.12
C LYS A 791 14.64 14.40 -28.29
N THR A 792 13.46 13.79 -28.19
CA THR A 792 12.16 14.45 -28.29
C THR A 792 11.56 14.78 -26.92
N ARG A 793 11.83 13.96 -25.91
CA ARG A 793 11.32 14.11 -24.54
C ARG A 793 12.42 14.56 -23.59
N MET A 794 12.04 15.35 -22.60
CA MET A 794 12.95 16.03 -21.69
C MET A 794 12.84 15.43 -20.29
N GLU A 795 13.79 14.57 -19.94
CA GLU A 795 13.62 13.61 -18.84
C GLU A 795 14.17 14.12 -17.50
N ILE A 796 15.17 15.00 -17.52
CA ILE A 796 15.81 15.56 -16.31
C ILE A 796 16.10 17.05 -16.51
N ILE A 797 15.64 17.88 -15.58
CA ILE A 797 16.01 19.30 -15.48
C ILE A 797 17.01 19.55 -14.35
N GLU A 798 17.96 20.45 -14.59
CA GLU A 798 18.80 21.07 -13.55
C GLU A 798 18.85 22.60 -13.75
N LEU A 799 18.41 23.35 -12.74
CA LEU A 799 18.53 24.81 -12.76
C LEU A 799 20.00 25.24 -12.52
N ARG A 800 20.47 26.23 -13.28
CA ARG A 800 21.76 26.88 -13.04
C ARG A 800 21.71 27.72 -11.75
N ASP A 801 22.86 27.87 -11.09
CA ASP A 801 23.04 28.79 -9.94
C ASP A 801 22.07 28.52 -8.76
N HIS A 802 21.83 27.22 -8.49
CA HIS A 802 21.06 26.72 -7.34
C HIS A 802 21.74 25.46 -6.77
N PRO A 803 21.85 25.27 -5.43
CA PRO A 803 22.62 24.18 -4.84
C PRO A 803 22.11 22.78 -5.21
N TYR A 804 20.79 22.60 -5.24
CA TYR A 804 20.12 21.41 -5.76
C TYR A 804 18.69 21.75 -6.19
N PHE A 805 18.45 21.94 -7.49
CA PHE A 805 17.09 22.03 -8.04
C PHE A 805 17.03 21.05 -9.20
N VAL A 806 16.50 19.87 -8.90
CA VAL A 806 16.37 18.76 -9.83
C VAL A 806 14.90 18.44 -9.99
N ALA A 807 14.48 18.08 -11.19
CA ALA A 807 13.31 17.24 -11.34
C ALA A 807 13.51 16.17 -12.42
N THR A 808 12.78 15.07 -12.28
CA THR A 808 12.82 13.91 -13.17
C THR A 808 11.41 13.57 -13.64
N GLN A 809 11.24 13.20 -14.91
CA GLN A 809 9.98 12.64 -15.42
C GLN A 809 9.76 11.20 -14.92
N TYR A 810 10.84 10.42 -14.77
CA TYR A 810 10.81 9.09 -14.18
C TYR A 810 10.61 9.12 -12.65
N HIS A 811 10.30 7.95 -12.09
CA HIS A 811 10.05 7.68 -10.67
C HIS A 811 11.25 7.00 -9.98
N PRO A 812 12.25 7.77 -9.47
CA PRO A 812 13.43 7.22 -8.81
C PRO A 812 13.16 6.39 -7.54
N GLU A 813 11.94 6.41 -7.00
CA GLU A 813 11.53 5.71 -5.77
C GLU A 813 11.36 4.19 -5.94
N TYR A 814 11.10 3.71 -7.16
CA TYR A 814 10.91 2.28 -7.44
C TYR A 814 12.24 1.51 -7.48
N LEU A 815 13.31 2.10 -8.04
CA LEU A 815 14.64 1.46 -8.11
C LEU A 815 15.51 1.68 -6.85
N SER A 816 14.99 2.38 -5.83
CA SER A 816 15.67 2.52 -4.53
C SER A 816 15.75 1.18 -3.79
N ARG A 817 16.89 0.90 -3.13
CA ARG A 817 17.12 -0.28 -2.27
C ARG A 817 17.79 0.16 -0.94
N PRO A 818 17.63 -0.58 0.17
CA PRO A 818 18.22 -0.19 1.45
C PRO A 818 19.76 -0.09 1.43
N LEU A 819 20.42 -0.96 0.67
CA LEU A 819 21.88 -0.97 0.50
C LEU A 819 22.36 -0.13 -0.70
N LYS A 820 21.45 0.34 -1.55
CA LYS A 820 21.70 1.12 -2.76
C LYS A 820 20.59 2.18 -2.89
N PRO A 821 20.68 3.29 -2.13
CA PRO A 821 19.68 4.35 -2.17
C PRO A 821 19.62 4.98 -3.56
N SER A 822 18.43 5.44 -3.95
CA SER A 822 18.23 6.07 -5.25
C SER A 822 19.01 7.40 -5.38
N PRO A 823 19.81 7.63 -6.44
CA PRO A 823 20.72 8.77 -6.51
C PRO A 823 20.06 10.16 -6.40
N PRO A 824 18.89 10.45 -7.02
CA PRO A 824 18.22 11.74 -6.85
C PRO A 824 17.73 12.00 -5.41
N PHE A 825 17.36 10.94 -4.67
CA PHE A 825 16.98 11.05 -3.26
C PHE A 825 18.20 11.28 -2.36
N LEU A 826 19.32 10.57 -2.61
CA LEU A 826 20.58 10.80 -1.90
C LEU A 826 21.13 12.23 -2.17
N GLY A 827 21.00 12.72 -3.40
CA GLY A 827 21.34 14.10 -3.77
C GLY A 827 20.55 15.14 -2.96
N LEU A 828 19.23 14.96 -2.83
CA LEU A 828 18.36 15.84 -2.04
C LEU A 828 18.78 15.88 -0.56
N ILE A 829 18.96 14.72 0.08
CA ILE A 829 19.35 14.65 1.50
C ILE A 829 20.73 15.27 1.71
N LEU A 830 21.71 14.98 0.86
CA LEU A 830 23.06 15.54 0.98
C LEU A 830 23.11 17.05 0.71
N ALA A 831 22.23 17.58 -0.14
CA ALA A 831 22.09 19.02 -0.37
C ALA A 831 21.45 19.72 0.83
N SER A 832 20.41 19.10 1.42
CA SER A 832 19.69 19.61 2.60
C SER A 832 20.58 19.73 3.86
N VAL A 833 21.77 19.13 3.86
CA VAL A 833 22.74 19.21 4.98
C VAL A 833 24.10 19.77 4.57
N ASP A 834 24.19 20.56 3.48
CA ASP A 834 25.43 21.20 2.96
C ASP A 834 26.58 20.23 2.55
N ARG A 835 26.33 18.92 2.43
CA ARG A 835 27.37 17.88 2.21
C ARG A 835 27.52 17.37 0.77
N LEU A 836 26.59 17.71 -0.13
CA LEU A 836 26.59 17.23 -1.52
C LEU A 836 27.93 17.46 -2.25
N GLN A 837 28.52 18.65 -2.11
CA GLN A 837 29.78 18.98 -2.77
C GLN A 837 30.96 18.14 -2.24
N GLN A 838 31.01 17.86 -0.94
CA GLN A 838 32.02 16.99 -0.33
C GLN A 838 31.90 15.54 -0.84
N TYR A 839 30.66 15.05 -1.01
CA TYR A 839 30.40 13.70 -1.53
C TYR A 839 30.84 13.54 -2.99
N ILE A 840 30.55 14.54 -3.82
CA ILE A 840 31.00 14.60 -5.23
C ILE A 840 32.53 14.64 -5.31
N GLN A 841 33.18 15.52 -4.53
CA GLN A 841 34.64 15.64 -4.48
C GLN A 841 35.34 14.36 -4.00
N ARG A 842 34.71 13.59 -3.10
CA ARG A 842 35.17 12.26 -2.65
C ARG A 842 34.86 11.14 -3.66
N GLY A 843 34.41 11.47 -4.88
CA GLY A 843 34.17 10.53 -5.98
C GLY A 843 32.87 9.74 -5.85
N CYS A 844 31.82 10.36 -5.29
CA CYS A 844 30.54 9.72 -4.97
C CYS A 844 30.69 8.47 -4.10
N ARG A 845 31.51 8.58 -3.05
CA ARG A 845 31.74 7.54 -2.04
C ARG A 845 31.42 8.08 -0.65
N LEU A 846 30.60 7.34 0.10
CA LEU A 846 30.44 7.54 1.53
C LEU A 846 31.76 7.15 2.23
N SER A 847 32.22 7.94 3.19
CA SER A 847 33.48 7.66 3.88
C SER A 847 33.36 6.41 4.75
N PRO A 848 34.39 5.54 4.84
CA PRO A 848 34.39 4.42 5.78
C PRO A 848 34.16 4.85 7.24
N ARG A 849 34.63 6.03 7.66
CA ARG A 849 34.31 6.60 8.98
C ARG A 849 32.82 6.92 9.12
N GLN A 850 32.21 7.49 8.08
CA GLN A 850 30.77 7.77 8.02
C GLN A 850 29.91 6.49 8.02
N LEU A 851 30.49 5.29 7.92
CA LEU A 851 29.76 4.02 8.12
C LEU A 851 29.75 3.56 9.59
N SER A 852 30.49 4.25 10.47
CA SER A 852 30.76 3.93 11.89
C SER A 852 30.68 5.12 12.87
N ASP A 853 30.59 6.37 12.41
CA ASP A 853 30.70 7.59 13.24
C ASP A 853 29.51 7.77 14.20
N ALA A 854 29.55 7.08 15.34
CA ALA A 854 28.73 7.38 16.52
C ALA A 854 29.30 8.56 17.35
N SER A 855 30.56 8.93 17.13
CA SER A 855 31.23 10.10 17.73
C SER A 855 32.47 10.52 16.92
N SER A 856 32.51 11.76 16.43
CA SER A 856 33.71 12.47 15.91
C SER A 856 33.33 13.87 15.41
N ASP A 857 33.38 14.89 16.29
CA ASP A 857 32.88 16.24 15.97
C ASP A 857 33.91 17.19 15.32
N GLU A 858 35.12 16.71 14.98
CA GLU A 858 36.24 17.59 14.60
C GLU A 858 36.24 18.12 13.13
N GLU A 859 35.56 17.48 12.17
CA GLU A 859 35.48 18.02 10.78
C GLU A 859 34.50 19.23 10.67
N GLU A 860 33.52 19.40 11.58
CA GLU A 860 32.44 20.38 11.40
C GLU A 860 32.78 21.79 11.90
N THR A 861 33.53 21.92 13.00
CA THR A 861 33.91 23.20 13.60
C THR A 861 34.65 24.11 12.61
N TYR A 862 35.50 23.53 11.76
CA TYR A 862 36.31 24.28 10.79
C TYR A 862 35.49 24.88 9.63
N VAL A 863 34.44 24.18 9.19
CA VAL A 863 33.54 24.63 8.12
C VAL A 863 32.54 25.67 8.64
N GLY A 864 32.03 25.49 9.86
CA GLY A 864 31.18 26.50 10.52
C GLY A 864 31.91 27.83 10.73
N ALA A 865 33.15 27.78 11.23
CA ALA A 865 33.98 28.96 11.43
C ALA A 865 34.27 29.74 10.12
N THR A 866 34.52 29.04 9.01
CA THR A 866 34.75 29.70 7.71
C THR A 866 33.47 30.30 7.13
N LYS A 867 32.28 29.71 7.36
CA LYS A 867 30.99 30.29 6.95
C LYS A 867 30.73 31.61 7.73
N LEU A 868 31.00 31.62 9.04
CA LEU A 868 30.83 32.79 9.91
C LEU A 868 31.81 33.93 9.57
N MET A 869 33.10 33.64 9.34
CA MET A 869 34.06 34.67 8.94
C MET A 869 33.73 35.30 7.58
N LYS A 870 33.07 34.57 6.68
CA LYS A 870 32.67 35.09 5.36
C LYS A 870 31.43 35.99 5.41
N SER A 871 30.53 35.81 6.37
CA SER A 871 29.37 36.71 6.57
C SER A 871 29.71 37.99 7.33
N LEU A 872 30.84 38.04 8.04
CA LEU A 872 31.26 39.20 8.84
C LEU A 872 32.03 40.27 8.04
N GLN A 873 32.35 40.02 6.77
CA GLN A 873 33.03 41.01 5.91
C GLN A 873 32.03 41.83 5.08
N LEU A 874 31.32 42.77 5.74
CA LEU A 874 30.60 43.83 5.04
C LEU A 874 31.39 45.15 5.02
N THR A 875 31.53 45.68 3.81
CA THR A 875 32.02 47.00 3.39
C THR A 875 32.00 48.12 4.46
N GLY A 876 33.19 48.59 4.85
CA GLY A 876 33.40 49.79 5.67
C GLY A 876 34.29 50.84 4.99
N THR A 877 33.77 51.56 3.99
CA THR A 877 34.51 52.61 3.28
C THR A 877 34.51 53.94 4.06
N THR A 878 35.56 54.21 4.84
CA THR A 878 35.87 55.57 5.34
C THR A 878 37.36 55.87 5.25
N THR A 879 37.69 57.11 4.88
CA THR A 879 39.07 57.60 4.67
C THR A 879 39.65 58.26 5.92
N PRO A 880 40.88 57.91 6.34
CA PRO A 880 41.64 58.68 7.31
C PRO A 880 42.59 59.68 6.61
N THR A 881 42.36 60.98 6.78
CA THR A 881 43.26 62.04 6.29
C THR A 881 44.31 62.43 7.33
N ASN A 882 45.59 62.40 6.93
CA ASN A 882 46.75 63.15 7.45
C ASN A 882 47.01 63.28 8.97
N GLY A 883 48.19 62.85 9.44
CA GLY A 883 48.70 63.31 10.74
C GLY A 883 50.01 62.73 11.28
N ILE A 884 51.17 63.07 10.69
CA ILE A 884 52.47 63.41 11.35
C ILE A 884 53.04 62.45 12.45
N SER A 885 54.32 62.03 12.50
CA SER A 885 55.50 62.06 11.60
C SER A 885 56.68 61.31 12.27
N ARG A 886 57.79 61.09 11.51
CA ARG A 886 59.18 60.76 11.93
C ARG A 886 59.61 59.29 12.12
N ASN A 887 60.26 58.79 11.04
CA ASN A 887 61.64 58.26 10.99
C ASN A 887 62.10 57.12 11.93
N ALA A 888 62.40 55.96 11.31
CA ALA A 888 63.78 55.48 11.16
C ALA A 888 63.89 54.48 9.97
N CYS A 889 65.07 54.35 9.35
CA CYS A 889 65.28 53.53 8.14
C CYS A 889 66.12 52.27 8.40
N ARG A 890 65.79 51.16 7.70
CA ARG A 890 66.68 50.13 7.08
C ARG A 890 65.80 48.94 6.62
N SER A 891 65.67 48.65 5.32
CA SER A 891 66.56 47.84 4.44
C SER A 891 66.72 46.37 4.89
N SER A 892 66.60 45.33 4.05
CA SER A 892 66.21 45.24 2.62
C SER A 892 66.15 43.75 2.19
N ASN A 893 65.54 43.46 1.03
CA ASN A 893 65.62 42.22 0.23
C ASN A 893 64.87 40.94 0.71
N SER A 894 63.76 40.65 0.03
CA SER A 894 63.57 39.47 -0.86
C SER A 894 64.31 38.15 -0.56
N SER A 895 63.54 37.08 -0.34
CA SER A 895 63.68 35.82 -1.12
C SER A 895 62.41 34.95 -1.09
N THR A 896 61.97 34.48 -2.25
CA THR A 896 60.88 33.49 -2.46
C THR A 896 61.45 32.06 -2.47
N ILE A 897 60.72 31.08 -3.06
CA ILE A 897 61.11 29.67 -3.33
C ILE A 897 61.02 28.80 -2.06
N SER A 898 60.21 27.73 -1.95
CA SER A 898 60.02 26.51 -2.78
C SER A 898 61.31 25.64 -2.81
N THR A 899 61.38 24.38 -3.23
CA THR A 899 60.54 23.52 -4.09
C THR A 899 61.00 22.06 -3.88
N MET A 900 60.09 21.06 -3.92
CA MET A 900 60.38 19.68 -4.41
C MET A 900 61.46 18.85 -3.67
N SER A 901 61.62 17.53 -3.86
CA SER A 901 60.79 16.44 -4.47
C SER A 901 61.33 15.09 -3.96
N SER A 902 60.65 13.98 -4.33
CA SER A 902 61.24 12.67 -4.70
C SER A 902 62.07 11.87 -3.68
N ASP A 903 62.12 10.53 -3.65
CA ASP A 903 61.26 9.44 -4.17
C ASP A 903 61.84 8.12 -3.56
N ILE A 904 61.39 6.94 -4.05
CA ILE A 904 62.06 5.62 -3.95
C ILE A 904 61.93 4.85 -2.61
N GLU A 905 61.01 3.88 -2.66
CA GLU A 905 61.18 2.44 -2.34
C GLU A 905 62.19 1.98 -1.26
N GLY A 906 61.74 1.16 -0.30
CA GLY A 906 62.61 0.47 0.67
C GLY A 906 61.90 -0.63 1.48
N ALA A 907 62.03 -1.88 1.04
CA ALA A 907 61.27 -3.05 1.50
C ALA A 907 61.52 -3.52 2.96
N CYS A 908 60.55 -4.31 3.48
CA CYS A 908 60.66 -5.34 4.53
C CYS A 908 60.89 -4.95 6.01
N GLY A 909 60.13 -5.62 6.91
CA GLY A 909 60.76 -6.19 8.12
C GLY A 909 60.21 -5.90 9.52
N GLY A 910 58.93 -6.24 9.79
CA GLY A 910 58.42 -6.87 11.04
C GLY A 910 58.80 -6.42 12.48
N VAL A 911 57.80 -6.52 13.38
CA VAL A 911 57.90 -6.51 14.87
C VAL A 911 58.31 -5.15 15.49
N GLY A 912 57.71 -4.63 16.57
CA GLY A 912 56.54 -5.06 17.35
C GLY A 912 56.74 -4.81 18.86
N VAL A 913 55.71 -4.27 19.55
CA VAL A 913 55.52 -4.19 21.04
C VAL A 913 56.72 -3.58 21.83
N GLY A 914 56.64 -2.42 22.50
CA GLY A 914 55.55 -1.92 23.36
C GLY A 914 55.82 -2.29 24.84
N PRO A 915 55.70 -1.37 25.83
CA PRO A 915 55.82 -1.75 27.24
C PRO A 915 54.69 -1.26 28.17
N THR A 916 54.31 -2.14 29.11
CA THR A 916 53.97 -1.94 30.55
C THR A 916 52.88 -0.92 30.96
N THR A 917 51.78 -1.24 31.68
CA THR A 917 51.59 -1.94 32.99
C THR A 917 52.06 -1.10 34.21
N THR A 918 51.39 -1.02 35.40
CA THR A 918 50.19 -1.69 35.98
C THR A 918 49.78 -1.07 37.35
N ASN A 919 48.65 -1.55 37.92
CA ASN A 919 48.27 -1.64 39.36
C ASN A 919 47.48 -0.50 40.05
N GLY A 920 46.47 -0.91 40.85
CA GLY A 920 45.72 -0.11 41.83
C GLY A 920 44.42 -0.81 42.27
N HIS A 921 44.33 -1.26 43.53
CA HIS A 921 43.18 -2.03 44.08
C HIS A 921 41.89 -1.20 44.29
N GLY A 922 40.74 -1.88 44.33
CA GLY A 922 39.47 -1.41 44.90
C GLY A 922 38.33 -2.41 44.66
N GLU A 923 37.59 -2.78 45.70
CA GLU A 923 36.38 -3.62 45.64
C GLU A 923 35.10 -2.75 45.85
N ASP A 924 33.93 -3.40 45.78
CA ASP A 924 32.59 -3.00 46.23
C ASP A 924 31.63 -2.12 45.35
N ILE A 925 30.52 -2.79 44.96
CA ILE A 925 29.08 -2.41 45.08
C ILE A 925 28.45 -1.33 44.15
N GLY A 926 27.31 -1.70 43.54
CA GLY A 926 26.25 -0.82 42.95
C GLY A 926 26.51 -0.40 41.49
N GLU A 927 25.67 -0.61 40.47
CA GLU A 927 24.19 -0.56 40.35
C GLU A 927 23.55 0.80 40.69
N GLU A 928 23.43 1.68 39.69
CA GLU A 928 22.19 1.92 38.91
C GLU A 928 22.52 2.27 37.43
#